data_AF-A0AAY5E8T2-F1
#
_entry.id   AF-A0AAY5E8T2-F1
#
_cell.length_a   1.000
_cell.length_b   1.000
_cell.length_c   1.000
_cell.angle_alpha   90.00
_cell.angle_beta   90.00
_cell.angle_gamma   90.00
#
_symmetry.space_group_name_H-M   'P 1'
#
loop_
_entity.id
_entity.type
_entity.pdbx_description
1 polymer ?
#
loop_
_entity_poly.entity_id
_entity_poly.type
_entity_poly.pdbx_seq_one_letter_code
_entity_poly.pdbx_strand_id
1 'polypeptide(L)'
;MVEPVSETIHFPSEEERILQFWKDEDCFRECLNQSKNRPKYTFYDGPPFATGLPHYGHILAGTIKDIVTRFAHQSGFHVDRRFGWDCHGLPVEYEIDKMLNIKGPEDVAKMGIAEYNKQCRSIVMRYSTEWEVIMRMGRWIDFKHDYKTLYPWFMETVWWVFKQLYDKGLVYRGVKVMPFSTACNTPLSNFESHQNYKDVQDPSIIVNFPLLEDENVCLIAWTTTPWTLPSNLALCVNPELIYVKVKGYIRLPFSGADLTAAALCLFLQDDYRVCMEYDIIQRDSPPICPVDSSGCFTSEVTHFAGQYVKDADKNIIKWLKENGRLVSAGSFKHSYPFCWRSDTPLIYKAVPSWFVRVEHMVKKLLDNNAKCYCIDQLTILSRCGKGKLKRVSEVFDCWFESGSMPYAQVHYPFENRRDFEDTFPADFIAEGIDQTRGWFYTLLVLSTALFGKPPFKNVIVNGLVLASDGQKMSKRKKNYPDPSLIVQNYGADALRLYLINSPVVRAENLRFKEEGVRDVLKDVFLPWYNAYRFLVQNVQRLHKEENIQFLYNESTAKLSGNIMDKWIQSFTQSLIQFFKVEMAAYRLYTVVPKLVKFVDMLTNWYVRTNRRRLKGESGMEDCVWALETLFSVLFSMCRLMNISLTHFILYVVLPASQTMMLSFIYREALIDSRIESAVSRMQSVIELGRVIRDRKTLPVKYPLREVVVIHQDSEALQDIQSLQKYIVEELNVRQLTLSTEKDKYGIRLRAEPDHVILGRRLKGAFKAVTASIKELRSEQLETFQRTGSIMVDGHELHEEDLRLMYTFDQTSGMGTQYEAHSDAQVLVLLDITPDQSMVDEGVAREVINRIQKLRKKGHLVPSDEIAVYYSSEPAGDYLDKVIQAHTDFILATTKAPLKPYPVPKNASIIVQERTQLKGSDLDLTIVRGVEICTAPLTGPVCAYVNLKVNLSNKQQEGMILLENPKGDNKLDLEKLKMVCRSIFRLNNGPLAVFSGTTELTGNSDLLALSGKTLLVNSGASPTEMNAPDALMCPYINLQLINASPAECHSGGMGTLLLANPVGQNGLHYPGLLTETAKMFGLRGRRLKVYMDEDFTEGISLWHVQKLIPPQLGGTECWKCTFHVVPSSASMVPL
;
A
#
# COMPACT_ATOMS: atom_id res chain seq x y z
N MET A 1 2.12 18.42 20.18
CA MET A 1 3.23 17.45 20.30
C MET A 1 2.83 16.20 19.53
N VAL A 2 3.74 15.60 18.77
CA VAL A 2 3.47 14.35 18.04
C VAL A 2 3.65 13.18 19.01
N GLU A 3 2.59 12.39 19.19
CA GLU A 3 2.59 11.23 20.09
C GLU A 3 3.60 10.16 19.63
N PRO A 4 4.26 9.43 20.54
CA PRO A 4 5.13 8.31 20.18
C PRO A 4 4.35 7.23 19.42
N VAL A 5 4.96 6.69 18.37
CA VAL A 5 4.35 5.67 17.51
C VAL A 5 5.03 4.32 17.75
N SER A 6 4.22 3.25 17.80
CA SER A 6 4.69 1.88 18.04
C SER A 6 5.71 1.39 17.00
N GLU A 7 6.60 0.45 17.38
CA GLU A 7 7.49 -0.20 16.43
C GLU A 7 6.75 -1.14 15.48
N THR A 8 5.72 -1.80 15.98
CA THR A 8 4.86 -2.73 15.24
C THR A 8 3.44 -2.18 15.19
N ILE A 9 2.80 -2.34 14.04
CA ILE A 9 1.44 -1.89 13.81
C ILE A 9 0.49 -3.07 13.57
N HIS A 10 -0.68 -2.99 14.19
CA HIS A 10 -1.80 -3.89 13.93
C HIS A 10 -2.92 -3.13 13.22
N PHE A 11 -2.90 -3.13 11.88
CA PHE A 11 -3.84 -2.38 11.04
C PHE A 11 -5.33 -2.64 11.37
N PRO A 12 -5.79 -3.90 11.59
CA PRO A 12 -7.20 -4.15 11.89
C PRO A 12 -7.71 -3.44 13.14
N SER A 13 -6.91 -3.40 14.21
CA SER A 13 -7.30 -2.74 15.48
C SER A 13 -7.34 -1.23 15.35
N GLU A 14 -6.46 -0.69 14.53
CA GLU A 14 -6.38 0.74 14.30
C GLU A 14 -7.52 1.25 13.40
N GLU A 15 -7.91 0.46 12.40
CA GLU A 15 -9.15 0.71 11.63
C GLU A 15 -10.38 0.74 12.54
N GLU A 16 -10.48 -0.18 13.52
CA GLU A 16 -11.59 -0.20 14.49
C GLU A 16 -11.61 1.06 15.37
N ARG A 17 -10.44 1.50 15.84
CA ARG A 17 -10.30 2.76 16.59
C ARG A 17 -10.81 3.96 15.77
N ILE A 18 -10.49 4.00 14.48
CA ILE A 18 -10.91 5.07 13.57
C ILE A 18 -12.40 5.01 13.25
N LEU A 19 -12.95 3.81 13.05
CA LEU A 19 -14.38 3.61 12.84
C LEU A 19 -15.18 4.08 14.06
N GLN A 20 -14.68 3.79 15.27
CA GLN A 20 -15.28 4.28 16.51
C GLN A 20 -15.25 5.81 16.58
N PHE A 21 -14.11 6.42 16.25
CA PHE A 21 -14.00 7.88 16.16
C PHE A 21 -15.01 8.49 15.17
N TRP A 22 -15.14 7.95 13.96
CA TRP A 22 -16.12 8.46 12.98
C TRP A 22 -17.55 8.39 13.48
N LYS A 23 -17.86 7.38 14.29
CA LYS A 23 -19.17 7.19 14.89
C LYS A 23 -19.42 8.20 16.01
N ASP A 24 -18.42 8.42 16.86
CA ASP A 24 -18.54 9.33 18.01
C ASP A 24 -18.66 10.80 17.56
N GLU A 25 -17.92 11.20 16.53
CA GLU A 25 -17.94 12.56 15.97
C GLU A 25 -18.93 12.75 14.80
N ASP A 26 -19.71 11.74 14.44
CA ASP A 26 -20.64 11.73 13.27
C ASP A 26 -19.99 12.30 11.99
N CYS A 27 -18.75 11.88 11.71
CA CYS A 27 -17.90 12.44 10.64
C CYS A 27 -18.56 12.40 9.25
N PHE A 28 -19.36 11.36 8.99
CA PHE A 28 -20.07 11.22 7.72
C PHE A 28 -21.13 12.32 7.53
N ARG A 29 -21.91 12.63 8.57
CA ARG A 29 -22.94 13.66 8.49
C ARG A 29 -22.32 15.06 8.43
N GLU A 30 -21.25 15.28 9.18
CA GLU A 30 -20.54 16.55 9.13
C GLU A 30 -19.91 16.80 7.74
N CYS A 31 -19.41 15.75 7.08
CA CYS A 31 -18.96 15.80 5.68
C CYS A 31 -20.08 16.25 4.71
N LEU A 32 -21.31 15.76 4.91
CA LEU A 32 -22.47 16.21 4.12
C LEU A 32 -22.82 17.67 4.44
N ASN A 33 -22.82 18.08 5.71
CA ASN A 33 -23.10 19.46 6.11
C ASN A 33 -22.14 20.46 5.44
N GLN A 34 -20.84 20.16 5.43
CA GLN A 34 -19.82 21.05 4.85
C GLN A 34 -19.92 21.19 3.33
N SER A 35 -20.52 20.21 2.65
CA SER A 35 -20.68 20.23 1.20
C SER A 35 -22.08 20.66 0.75
N LYS A 36 -23.02 20.94 1.66
CA LYS A 36 -24.44 21.17 1.35
C LYS A 36 -24.72 22.21 0.25
N ASN A 37 -23.90 23.25 0.14
CA ASN A 37 -24.07 24.31 -0.86
C ASN A 37 -23.22 24.12 -2.13
N ARG A 38 -22.52 22.99 -2.26
CA ARG A 38 -21.71 22.65 -3.45
C ARG A 38 -22.60 22.02 -4.53
N PRO A 39 -22.18 22.02 -5.81
CA PRO A 39 -22.89 21.31 -6.87
C PRO A 39 -23.08 19.84 -6.51
N LYS A 40 -24.27 19.29 -6.77
CA LYS A 40 -24.57 17.87 -6.53
C LYS A 40 -23.82 16.99 -7.54
N TYR A 41 -23.29 15.87 -7.05
CA TYR A 41 -22.80 14.76 -7.85
C TYR A 41 -23.54 13.52 -7.41
N THR A 42 -24.25 12.89 -8.34
CA THR A 42 -25.18 11.80 -8.04
C THR A 42 -24.69 10.49 -8.63
N PHE A 43 -24.94 9.40 -7.92
CA PHE A 43 -24.63 8.06 -8.37
C PHE A 43 -25.77 7.12 -8.01
N TYR A 44 -25.89 6.02 -8.74
CA TYR A 44 -26.82 4.96 -8.37
C TYR A 44 -26.09 3.81 -7.70
N ASP A 45 -26.58 3.43 -6.53
CA ASP A 45 -26.12 2.27 -5.79
C ASP A 45 -27.11 1.12 -6.01
N GLY A 46 -26.67 0.07 -6.70
CA GLY A 46 -27.50 -1.10 -6.98
C GLY A 46 -28.00 -1.73 -5.69
N PRO A 47 -29.32 -1.81 -5.47
CA PRO A 47 -29.86 -2.37 -4.25
C PRO A 47 -29.59 -3.89 -4.22
N PRO A 48 -28.78 -4.41 -3.28
CA PRO A 48 -28.60 -5.85 -3.17
C PRO A 48 -29.90 -6.53 -2.71
N PHE A 49 -30.06 -7.79 -3.11
CA PHE A 49 -31.10 -8.65 -2.53
C PHE A 49 -30.82 -8.92 -1.06
N ALA A 50 -31.81 -8.66 -0.20
CA ALA A 50 -31.73 -8.92 1.23
C ALA A 50 -31.90 -10.41 1.57
N THR A 51 -31.01 -11.27 1.05
CA THR A 51 -31.12 -12.75 1.12
C THR A 51 -29.88 -13.44 1.68
N GLY A 52 -28.84 -12.68 2.06
CA GLY A 52 -27.65 -13.25 2.72
C GLY A 52 -26.51 -12.26 2.85
N LEU A 53 -25.51 -12.59 3.68
CA LEU A 53 -24.33 -11.75 3.96
C LEU A 53 -23.51 -11.36 2.71
N PRO A 54 -22.80 -10.20 2.77
CA PRO A 54 -21.97 -9.70 1.68
C PRO A 54 -20.82 -10.65 1.31
N HIS A 55 -20.32 -10.50 0.09
CA HIS A 55 -19.23 -11.31 -0.47
C HIS A 55 -18.30 -10.40 -1.28
N TYR A 56 -17.17 -10.92 -1.79
CA TYR A 56 -16.17 -10.11 -2.49
C TYR A 56 -16.72 -9.26 -3.65
N GLY A 57 -17.69 -9.75 -4.42
CA GLY A 57 -18.39 -8.94 -5.43
C GLY A 57 -19.06 -7.67 -4.87
N HIS A 58 -19.78 -7.77 -3.75
CA HIS A 58 -20.38 -6.62 -3.07
C HIS A 58 -19.32 -5.67 -2.52
N ILE A 59 -18.25 -6.21 -1.95
CA ILE A 59 -17.13 -5.42 -1.41
C ILE A 59 -16.44 -4.64 -2.52
N LEU A 60 -16.16 -5.28 -3.65
CA LEU A 60 -15.55 -4.66 -4.82
C LEU A 60 -16.41 -3.52 -5.38
N ALA A 61 -17.67 -3.78 -5.72
CA ALA A 61 -18.58 -2.76 -6.25
C ALA A 61 -18.76 -1.60 -5.25
N GLY A 62 -18.92 -1.92 -3.96
CA GLY A 62 -19.00 -0.93 -2.89
C GLY A 62 -17.72 -0.10 -2.75
N THR A 63 -16.54 -0.71 -2.90
CA THR A 63 -15.23 -0.02 -2.84
C THR A 63 -15.05 0.95 -4.00
N ILE A 64 -15.42 0.55 -5.22
CA ILE A 64 -15.38 1.44 -6.41
C ILE A 64 -16.29 2.64 -6.19
N LYS A 65 -17.54 2.40 -5.78
CA LYS A 65 -18.53 3.45 -5.50
C LYS A 65 -18.07 4.40 -4.40
N ASP A 66 -17.50 3.87 -3.32
CA ASP A 66 -16.93 4.69 -2.23
C ASP A 66 -15.76 5.55 -2.73
N ILE A 67 -14.79 4.97 -3.45
CA ILE A 67 -13.63 5.70 -3.99
C ILE A 67 -14.05 6.86 -4.89
N VAL A 68 -14.94 6.61 -5.86
CA VAL A 68 -15.40 7.63 -6.81
C VAL A 68 -16.16 8.74 -6.09
N THR A 69 -17.04 8.40 -5.14
CA THR A 69 -17.83 9.39 -4.41
C THR A 69 -16.99 10.20 -3.43
N ARG A 70 -15.96 9.61 -2.81
CA ARG A 70 -14.98 10.34 -1.98
C ARG A 70 -14.17 11.33 -2.83
N PHE A 71 -13.71 10.88 -4.00
CA PHE A 71 -13.00 11.74 -4.95
C PHE A 71 -13.87 12.92 -5.42
N ALA A 72 -15.15 12.69 -5.76
CA ALA A 72 -16.07 13.75 -6.13
C ALA A 72 -16.26 14.77 -5.00
N HIS A 73 -16.40 14.32 -3.75
CA HIS A 73 -16.49 15.23 -2.61
C HIS A 73 -15.22 16.09 -2.44
N GLN A 74 -14.03 15.47 -2.50
CA GLN A 74 -12.76 16.21 -2.42
C GLN A 74 -12.56 17.19 -3.58
N SER A 75 -13.16 16.89 -4.73
CA SER A 75 -13.15 17.73 -5.94
C SER A 75 -14.16 18.87 -5.91
N GLY A 76 -14.90 19.04 -4.81
CA GLY A 76 -15.79 20.18 -4.60
C GLY A 76 -17.26 19.91 -4.89
N PHE A 77 -17.71 18.65 -4.87
CA PHE A 77 -19.13 18.30 -5.02
C PHE A 77 -19.79 17.92 -3.70
N HIS A 78 -21.12 18.05 -3.65
CA HIS A 78 -21.97 17.44 -2.64
C HIS A 78 -22.41 16.05 -3.14
N VAL A 79 -22.26 15.02 -2.31
CA VAL A 79 -22.52 13.63 -2.71
C VAL A 79 -23.39 12.93 -1.68
N ASP A 80 -24.68 12.83 -1.97
CA ASP A 80 -25.62 12.07 -1.15
C ASP A 80 -25.40 10.57 -1.35
N ARG A 81 -25.03 9.87 -0.28
CA ARG A 81 -24.75 8.42 -0.30
C ARG A 81 -25.79 7.71 0.55
N ARG A 82 -26.79 7.11 -0.10
CA ARG A 82 -27.90 6.41 0.53
C ARG A 82 -27.90 4.94 0.12
N PHE A 83 -27.96 4.03 1.09
CA PHE A 83 -28.08 2.60 0.80
C PHE A 83 -29.52 2.24 0.45
N GLY A 84 -29.74 1.15 -0.28
CA GLY A 84 -31.07 0.58 -0.40
C GLY A 84 -31.10 -0.89 -0.70
N TRP A 85 -32.31 -1.44 -0.73
CA TRP A 85 -32.54 -2.89 -0.70
C TRP A 85 -33.56 -3.31 -1.73
N ASP A 86 -33.25 -4.41 -2.42
CA ASP A 86 -34.22 -5.13 -3.22
C ASP A 86 -34.86 -6.21 -2.35
N CYS A 87 -36.14 -6.02 -2.08
CA CYS A 87 -36.88 -6.72 -1.06
C CYS A 87 -37.94 -7.69 -1.62
N HIS A 88 -38.12 -7.72 -2.93
CA HIS A 88 -39.20 -8.45 -3.58
C HIS A 88 -38.66 -9.52 -4.54
N GLY A 89 -39.59 -10.32 -5.07
CA GLY A 89 -39.34 -11.30 -6.12
C GLY A 89 -38.83 -12.65 -5.63
N LEU A 90 -38.64 -13.52 -6.62
CA LEU A 90 -38.22 -14.92 -6.47
C LEU A 90 -37.00 -15.16 -5.57
N PRO A 91 -35.99 -14.26 -5.49
CA PRO A 91 -34.85 -14.50 -4.60
C PRO A 91 -35.23 -14.59 -3.12
N VAL A 92 -36.16 -13.74 -2.67
CA VAL A 92 -36.63 -13.72 -1.28
C VAL A 92 -37.59 -14.88 -1.05
N GLU A 93 -38.53 -15.10 -1.97
CA GLU A 93 -39.49 -16.20 -1.92
C GLU A 93 -38.79 -17.56 -1.83
N TYR A 94 -37.77 -17.80 -2.66
CA TYR A 94 -37.05 -19.09 -2.67
C TYR A 94 -36.32 -19.39 -1.35
N GLU A 95 -35.74 -18.39 -0.68
CA GLU A 95 -35.11 -18.59 0.62
C GLU A 95 -36.17 -18.95 1.69
N ILE A 96 -37.34 -18.31 1.65
CA ILE A 96 -38.47 -18.66 2.53
C ILE A 96 -39.00 -20.06 2.20
N ASP A 97 -39.15 -20.38 0.92
CA ASP A 97 -39.65 -21.68 0.50
C ASP A 97 -38.74 -22.81 0.99
N LYS A 98 -37.43 -22.62 0.88
CA LYS A 98 -36.45 -23.56 1.41
C LYS A 98 -36.47 -23.64 2.93
N MET A 99 -36.59 -22.51 3.63
CA MET A 99 -36.62 -22.46 5.09
C MET A 99 -37.87 -23.11 5.66
N LEU A 100 -39.01 -22.96 4.99
CA LEU A 100 -40.31 -23.49 5.40
C LEU A 100 -40.68 -24.81 4.70
N ASN A 101 -39.81 -25.32 3.82
CA ASN A 101 -40.03 -26.52 3.01
C ASN A 101 -41.34 -26.47 2.17
N ILE A 102 -41.63 -25.30 1.60
CA ILE A 102 -42.76 -25.06 0.69
C ILE A 102 -42.42 -25.66 -0.66
N LYS A 103 -43.32 -26.49 -1.20
CA LYS A 103 -43.11 -27.19 -2.48
C LYS A 103 -43.88 -26.57 -3.63
N GLY A 104 -44.88 -25.74 -3.34
CA GLY A 104 -45.67 -25.08 -4.36
C GLY A 104 -46.80 -24.21 -3.80
N PRO A 105 -47.63 -23.65 -4.70
CA PRO A 105 -48.67 -22.67 -4.37
C PRO A 105 -49.71 -23.18 -3.37
N GLU A 106 -49.97 -24.49 -3.33
CA GLU A 106 -50.91 -25.08 -2.37
C GLU A 106 -50.43 -24.94 -0.93
N ASP A 107 -49.13 -25.08 -0.69
CA ASP A 107 -48.55 -24.93 0.65
C ASP A 107 -48.58 -23.47 1.10
N VAL A 108 -48.34 -22.54 0.17
CA VAL A 108 -48.51 -21.09 0.41
C VAL A 108 -49.98 -20.77 0.71
N ALA A 109 -50.93 -21.37 -0.01
CA ALA A 109 -52.35 -21.18 0.22
C ALA A 109 -52.80 -21.72 1.60
N LYS A 110 -52.26 -22.87 2.04
CA LYS A 110 -52.49 -23.43 3.39
C LYS A 110 -51.97 -22.52 4.49
N MET A 111 -50.80 -21.92 4.28
CA MET A 111 -50.19 -20.97 5.21
C MET A 111 -50.92 -19.61 5.23
N GLY A 112 -51.49 -19.23 4.09
CA GLY A 112 -52.11 -17.94 3.86
C GLY A 112 -51.11 -16.90 3.35
N ILE A 113 -51.49 -16.19 2.29
CA ILE A 113 -50.63 -15.20 1.59
C ILE A 113 -50.13 -14.10 2.54
N ALA A 114 -50.97 -13.65 3.48
CA ALA A 114 -50.59 -12.62 4.43
C ALA A 114 -49.45 -13.07 5.37
N GLU A 115 -49.51 -14.31 5.85
CA GLU A 115 -48.46 -14.84 6.72
C GLU A 115 -47.19 -15.18 5.91
N TYR A 116 -47.32 -15.71 4.69
CA TYR A 116 -46.19 -15.92 3.79
C TYR A 116 -45.44 -14.61 3.48
N ASN A 117 -46.17 -13.54 3.13
CA ASN A 117 -45.58 -12.21 2.89
C ASN A 117 -44.93 -11.63 4.15
N LYS A 118 -45.47 -11.92 5.34
CA LYS A 118 -44.87 -11.52 6.61
C LYS A 118 -43.54 -12.23 6.85
N GLN A 119 -43.43 -13.51 6.51
CA GLN A 119 -42.15 -14.23 6.56
C GLN A 119 -41.15 -13.69 5.52
N CYS A 120 -41.58 -13.40 4.30
CA CYS A 120 -40.74 -12.73 3.30
C CYS A 120 -40.24 -11.35 3.79
N ARG A 121 -41.09 -10.59 4.49
CA ARG A 121 -40.67 -9.31 5.10
C ARG A 121 -39.68 -9.51 6.25
N SER A 122 -39.83 -10.54 7.07
CA SER A 122 -38.97 -10.75 8.24
C SER A 122 -37.52 -11.07 7.84
N ILE A 123 -37.31 -11.87 6.80
CA ILE A 123 -35.97 -12.21 6.29
C ILE A 123 -35.25 -10.99 5.70
N VAL A 124 -35.97 -10.14 4.98
CA VAL A 124 -35.45 -8.88 4.42
C VAL A 124 -34.99 -7.95 5.53
N MET A 125 -35.82 -7.76 6.56
CA MET A 125 -35.46 -6.88 7.68
C MET A 125 -34.25 -7.41 8.44
N ARG A 126 -34.18 -8.73 8.71
CA ARG A 126 -33.01 -9.36 9.34
C ARG A 126 -31.72 -9.09 8.56
N TYR A 127 -31.70 -9.40 7.26
CA TYR A 127 -30.48 -9.24 6.48
C TYR A 127 -30.08 -7.77 6.28
N SER A 128 -31.05 -6.85 6.23
CA SER A 128 -30.73 -5.42 6.15
C SER A 128 -29.89 -4.93 7.34
N THR A 129 -30.15 -5.47 8.55
CA THR A 129 -29.37 -5.18 9.75
C THR A 129 -28.02 -5.90 9.77
N GLU A 130 -27.98 -7.19 9.39
CA GLU A 130 -26.72 -7.96 9.36
C GLU A 130 -25.67 -7.39 8.39
N TRP A 131 -26.13 -6.68 7.35
CA TRP A 131 -25.26 -6.03 6.36
C TRP A 131 -24.57 -4.76 6.83
N GLU A 132 -24.93 -4.23 8.01
CA GLU A 132 -24.16 -3.13 8.61
C GLU A 132 -22.68 -3.51 8.83
N VAL A 133 -22.34 -4.81 8.78
CA VAL A 133 -20.96 -5.30 8.72
C VAL A 133 -20.15 -4.68 7.57
N ILE A 134 -20.78 -4.21 6.49
CA ILE A 134 -20.08 -3.48 5.40
C ILE A 134 -19.43 -2.19 5.92
N MET A 135 -19.93 -1.58 7.00
CA MET A 135 -19.29 -0.43 7.62
C MET A 135 -17.87 -0.75 8.08
N ARG A 136 -17.56 -2.03 8.37
CA ARG A 136 -16.20 -2.48 8.68
C ARG A 136 -15.23 -2.29 7.50
N MET A 137 -15.72 -2.17 6.27
CA MET A 137 -14.92 -1.83 5.08
C MET A 137 -14.61 -0.33 4.96
N GLY A 138 -15.06 0.50 5.92
CA GLY A 138 -14.88 1.95 5.86
C GLY A 138 -15.72 2.64 4.78
N ARG A 139 -16.81 2.01 4.32
CA ARG A 139 -17.72 2.59 3.31
C ARG A 139 -18.59 3.67 3.95
N TRP A 140 -18.55 4.91 3.44
CA TRP A 140 -19.38 6.00 3.95
C TRP A 140 -20.73 6.03 3.22
N ILE A 141 -21.76 5.52 3.87
CA ILE A 141 -23.10 5.45 3.30
C ILE A 141 -24.17 5.45 4.41
N ASP A 142 -25.31 6.09 4.13
CA ASP A 142 -26.43 6.15 5.08
C ASP A 142 -27.24 4.84 5.02
N PHE A 143 -27.10 4.03 6.07
CA PHE A 143 -27.92 2.84 6.32
C PHE A 143 -29.20 3.15 7.12
N LYS A 144 -29.25 4.27 7.86
CA LYS A 144 -30.38 4.61 8.74
C LYS A 144 -31.57 5.11 7.93
N HIS A 145 -31.32 5.96 6.94
CA HIS A 145 -32.34 6.45 6.02
C HIS A 145 -32.31 5.66 4.72
N ASP A 146 -32.27 4.33 4.76
CA ASP A 146 -32.25 3.51 3.54
C ASP A 146 -33.54 3.63 2.71
N TYR A 147 -33.50 3.15 1.47
CA TYR A 147 -34.71 2.85 0.70
C TYR A 147 -34.90 1.35 0.58
N LYS A 148 -36.15 0.88 0.58
CA LYS A 148 -36.50 -0.52 0.39
C LYS A 148 -37.62 -0.59 -0.64
N THR A 149 -37.53 -1.50 -1.61
CA THR A 149 -38.57 -1.64 -2.65
C THR A 149 -39.95 -1.96 -2.07
N LEU A 150 -40.01 -2.54 -0.86
CA LEU A 150 -41.24 -2.84 -0.13
C LEU A 150 -41.96 -1.63 0.48
N TYR A 151 -41.33 -0.44 0.51
CA TYR A 151 -41.94 0.74 1.10
C TYR A 151 -43.10 1.26 0.25
N PRO A 152 -44.24 1.69 0.85
CA PRO A 152 -45.41 2.14 0.11
C PRO A 152 -45.14 3.25 -0.91
N TRP A 153 -44.36 4.26 -0.54
CA TRP A 153 -43.98 5.38 -1.42
C TRP A 153 -43.12 4.93 -2.61
N PHE A 154 -42.27 3.91 -2.41
CA PHE A 154 -41.48 3.33 -3.49
C PHE A 154 -42.42 2.59 -4.47
N MET A 155 -43.31 1.73 -3.96
CA MET A 155 -44.29 1.00 -4.77
C MET A 155 -45.26 1.94 -5.51
N GLU A 156 -45.68 3.04 -4.91
CA GLU A 156 -46.54 4.04 -5.56
C GLU A 156 -45.86 4.65 -6.80
N THR A 157 -44.55 4.90 -6.72
CA THR A 157 -43.75 5.32 -7.89
C THR A 157 -43.67 4.22 -8.94
N VAL A 158 -43.48 2.95 -8.55
CA VAL A 158 -43.48 1.81 -9.50
C VAL A 158 -44.83 1.72 -10.23
N TRP A 159 -45.95 1.92 -9.53
CA TRP A 159 -47.27 1.99 -10.15
C TRP A 159 -47.40 3.16 -11.11
N TRP A 160 -46.84 4.32 -10.76
CA TRP A 160 -46.77 5.46 -11.67
C TRP A 160 -45.96 5.12 -12.92
N VAL A 161 -44.79 4.50 -12.80
CA VAL A 161 -43.95 4.04 -13.93
C VAL A 161 -44.76 3.12 -14.83
N PHE A 162 -45.37 2.07 -14.27
CA PHE A 162 -46.20 1.14 -15.03
C PHE A 162 -47.36 1.84 -15.74
N LYS A 163 -48.05 2.77 -15.05
CA LYS A 163 -49.12 3.58 -15.64
C LYS A 163 -48.62 4.42 -16.80
N GLN A 164 -47.45 5.06 -16.70
CA GLN A 164 -46.87 5.83 -17.81
C GLN A 164 -46.59 4.94 -19.01
N LEU A 165 -46.01 3.76 -18.82
CA LEU A 165 -45.78 2.82 -19.90
C LEU A 165 -47.10 2.35 -20.53
N TYR A 166 -48.12 2.08 -19.70
CA TYR A 166 -49.45 1.69 -20.17
C TYR A 166 -50.12 2.80 -20.99
N ASP A 167 -50.11 4.03 -20.50
CA ASP A 167 -50.69 5.20 -21.19
C ASP A 167 -49.98 5.47 -22.52
N LYS A 168 -48.67 5.20 -22.60
CA LYS A 168 -47.87 5.26 -23.84
C LYS A 168 -48.12 4.07 -24.79
N GLY A 169 -49.00 3.14 -24.43
CA GLY A 169 -49.29 1.94 -25.21
C GLY A 169 -48.17 0.89 -25.16
N LEU A 170 -47.16 1.09 -24.31
CA LEU A 170 -46.01 0.21 -24.13
C LEU A 170 -46.30 -0.95 -23.17
N VAL A 171 -47.55 -1.22 -22.79
CA VAL A 171 -47.91 -2.39 -21.95
C VAL A 171 -49.08 -3.13 -22.59
N TYR A 172 -49.01 -4.45 -22.60
CA TYR A 172 -50.07 -5.32 -23.09
C TYR A 172 -50.09 -6.66 -22.39
N ARG A 173 -51.25 -7.30 -22.35
CA ARG A 173 -51.39 -8.70 -21.92
C ARG A 173 -51.31 -9.61 -23.14
N GLY A 174 -50.76 -10.82 -23.02
CA GLY A 174 -50.66 -11.75 -24.13
C GLY A 174 -50.33 -13.17 -23.67
N VAL A 175 -50.31 -14.11 -24.60
CA VAL A 175 -49.79 -15.47 -24.37
C VAL A 175 -48.46 -15.58 -25.12
N LYS A 176 -47.41 -16.01 -24.43
CA LYS A 176 -46.12 -16.33 -25.05
C LYS A 176 -45.59 -17.64 -24.49
N VAL A 177 -44.80 -18.33 -25.31
CA VAL A 177 -43.96 -19.43 -24.84
C VAL A 177 -42.77 -18.82 -24.11
N MET A 178 -42.70 -19.07 -22.81
CA MET A 178 -41.68 -18.52 -21.92
C MET A 178 -40.92 -19.67 -21.23
N PRO A 179 -39.63 -19.49 -20.89
CA PRO A 179 -38.98 -20.36 -19.93
C PRO A 179 -39.77 -20.39 -18.62
N PHE A 180 -39.99 -21.57 -18.07
CA PHE A 180 -40.84 -21.79 -16.92
C PHE A 180 -40.12 -22.68 -15.90
N SER A 181 -40.03 -22.20 -14.66
CA SER A 181 -39.46 -22.99 -13.57
C SER A 181 -40.55 -23.81 -12.91
N THR A 182 -40.50 -25.14 -13.08
CA THR A 182 -41.44 -26.07 -12.43
C THR A 182 -41.24 -26.13 -10.91
N ALA A 183 -40.02 -25.85 -10.44
CA ALA A 183 -39.72 -25.77 -9.01
C ALA A 183 -40.30 -24.50 -8.37
N CYS A 184 -40.22 -23.37 -9.07
CA CYS A 184 -40.72 -22.08 -8.57
C CYS A 184 -42.15 -21.77 -9.03
N ASN A 185 -42.77 -22.65 -9.82
CA ASN A 185 -44.12 -22.52 -10.40
C ASN A 185 -44.38 -21.16 -11.10
N THR A 186 -43.38 -20.62 -11.79
CA THR A 186 -43.43 -19.26 -12.36
C THR A 186 -42.72 -19.16 -13.72
N PRO A 187 -43.22 -18.34 -14.67
CA PRO A 187 -42.45 -17.99 -15.86
C PRO A 187 -41.23 -17.15 -15.46
N LEU A 188 -40.12 -17.40 -16.14
CA LEU A 188 -38.90 -16.60 -16.03
C LEU A 188 -38.73 -15.76 -17.30
N SER A 189 -38.14 -14.58 -17.15
CA SER A 189 -37.72 -13.79 -18.29
C SER A 189 -36.62 -14.53 -19.09
N ASN A 190 -36.46 -14.15 -20.36
CA ASN A 190 -35.33 -14.64 -21.14
C ASN A 190 -34.00 -14.32 -20.43
N PHE A 191 -33.86 -13.15 -19.82
CA PHE A 191 -32.65 -12.79 -19.08
C PHE A 191 -32.33 -13.76 -17.94
N GLU A 192 -33.31 -14.10 -17.11
CA GLU A 192 -33.14 -15.05 -16.00
C GLU A 192 -32.80 -16.46 -16.49
N SER A 193 -33.42 -16.92 -17.60
CA SER A 193 -33.14 -18.24 -18.17
C SER A 193 -31.73 -18.36 -18.77
N HIS A 194 -31.17 -17.26 -19.28
CA HIS A 194 -29.82 -17.24 -19.88
C HIS A 194 -28.68 -17.18 -18.85
N GLN A 195 -28.98 -17.07 -17.55
CA GLN A 195 -27.95 -16.99 -16.51
C GLN A 195 -27.37 -18.34 -16.09
N ASN A 196 -28.05 -19.47 -16.38
CA ASN A 196 -27.65 -20.79 -15.88
C ASN A 196 -27.84 -21.90 -16.94
N TYR A 197 -27.11 -21.80 -18.05
CA TYR A 197 -27.02 -22.88 -19.03
C TYR A 197 -26.02 -23.94 -18.59
N LYS A 198 -26.36 -25.22 -18.78
CA LYS A 198 -25.51 -26.35 -18.41
C LYS A 198 -25.50 -27.42 -19.48
N ASP A 199 -24.37 -28.09 -19.62
CA ASP A 199 -24.27 -29.30 -20.43
C ASP A 199 -25.08 -30.43 -19.79
N VAL A 200 -26.05 -30.97 -20.54
CA VAL A 200 -26.87 -32.12 -20.15
C VAL A 200 -26.78 -33.22 -21.20
N GLN A 201 -27.13 -34.43 -20.79
CA GLN A 201 -27.30 -35.56 -21.69
C GLN A 201 -28.78 -35.92 -21.74
N ASP A 202 -29.44 -35.51 -22.82
CA ASP A 202 -30.85 -35.79 -23.05
C ASP A 202 -31.02 -36.98 -24.04
N PRO A 203 -32.18 -37.64 -24.06
CA PRO A 203 -32.51 -38.60 -25.10
C PRO A 203 -32.44 -37.94 -26.48
N SER A 204 -32.02 -38.68 -27.50
CA SER A 204 -32.10 -38.24 -28.90
C SER A 204 -32.76 -39.34 -29.69
N ILE A 205 -34.02 -39.10 -30.09
CA ILE A 205 -34.83 -40.10 -30.75
C ILE A 205 -35.24 -39.65 -32.15
N ILE A 206 -35.45 -40.65 -33.00
CA ILE A 206 -36.00 -40.48 -34.33
C ILE A 206 -37.32 -41.25 -34.38
N VAL A 207 -38.41 -40.56 -34.73
CA VAL A 207 -39.78 -41.09 -34.71
C VAL A 207 -40.36 -41.04 -36.12
N ASN A 208 -41.12 -42.07 -36.49
CA ASN A 208 -41.84 -42.10 -37.76
C ASN A 208 -43.27 -41.55 -37.63
N PHE A 209 -43.73 -40.89 -38.68
CA PHE A 209 -45.08 -40.33 -38.83
C PHE A 209 -45.66 -40.83 -40.17
N PRO A 210 -46.52 -41.84 -40.16
CA PRO A 210 -47.15 -42.36 -41.37
C PRO A 210 -48.00 -41.29 -42.08
N LEU A 211 -47.96 -41.28 -43.41
CA LEU A 211 -48.86 -40.46 -44.20
C LEU A 211 -50.27 -41.05 -44.17
N LEU A 212 -51.28 -40.18 -44.13
CA LEU A 212 -52.69 -40.58 -44.17
C LEU A 212 -53.08 -41.18 -45.53
N GLU A 213 -52.45 -40.73 -46.61
CA GLU A 213 -52.74 -41.16 -47.99
C GLU A 213 -52.01 -42.46 -48.38
N ASP A 214 -50.88 -42.77 -47.72
CA ASP A 214 -50.10 -44.00 -47.95
C ASP A 214 -49.38 -44.40 -46.65
N GLU A 215 -49.96 -45.34 -45.91
CA GLU A 215 -49.41 -45.82 -44.63
C GLU A 215 -48.04 -46.51 -44.78
N ASN A 216 -47.65 -46.92 -46.00
CA ASN A 216 -46.33 -47.49 -46.27
C ASN A 216 -45.24 -46.42 -46.38
N VAL A 217 -45.61 -45.14 -46.31
CA VAL A 217 -44.71 -44.01 -46.37
C VAL A 217 -44.79 -43.26 -45.05
N CYS A 218 -43.64 -43.07 -44.43
CA CYS A 218 -43.53 -42.32 -43.20
C CYS A 218 -42.59 -41.14 -43.39
N LEU A 219 -42.97 -40.00 -42.82
CA LEU A 219 -42.04 -38.93 -42.50
C LEU A 219 -41.24 -39.32 -41.25
N ILE A 220 -40.03 -38.78 -41.14
CA ILE A 220 -39.13 -39.10 -40.04
C ILE A 220 -38.75 -37.79 -39.36
N ALA A 221 -38.95 -37.67 -38.06
CA ALA A 221 -38.59 -36.48 -37.28
C ALA A 221 -37.62 -36.82 -36.15
N TRP A 222 -36.68 -35.91 -35.90
CA TRP A 222 -35.73 -35.99 -34.79
C TRP A 222 -36.14 -35.05 -33.65
N THR A 223 -35.98 -35.49 -32.40
CA THR A 223 -36.18 -34.64 -31.22
C THR A 223 -35.31 -35.08 -30.06
N THR A 224 -34.90 -34.10 -29.25
CA THR A 224 -34.24 -34.31 -27.95
C THR A 224 -35.21 -34.25 -26.77
N THR A 225 -36.48 -33.95 -27.01
CA THR A 225 -37.52 -33.76 -25.99
C THR A 225 -38.76 -34.61 -26.29
N PRO A 226 -38.69 -35.95 -26.10
CA PRO A 226 -39.81 -36.86 -26.36
C PRO A 226 -41.13 -36.44 -25.69
N TRP A 227 -41.08 -35.87 -24.48
CA TRP A 227 -42.23 -35.34 -23.74
C TRP A 227 -43.04 -34.28 -24.48
N THR A 228 -42.51 -33.66 -25.52
CA THR A 228 -43.25 -32.69 -26.34
C THR A 228 -44.15 -33.36 -27.39
N LEU A 229 -43.86 -34.61 -27.79
CA LEU A 229 -44.58 -35.33 -28.85
C LEU A 229 -46.10 -35.48 -28.62
N PRO A 230 -46.62 -35.70 -27.39
CA PRO A 230 -48.06 -35.72 -27.14
C PRO A 230 -48.80 -34.43 -27.51
N SER A 231 -48.07 -33.32 -27.67
CA SER A 231 -48.62 -32.01 -28.07
C SER A 231 -48.23 -31.59 -29.50
N ASN A 232 -47.70 -32.51 -30.30
CA ASN A 232 -47.28 -32.23 -31.68
C ASN A 232 -48.47 -31.83 -32.55
N LEU A 233 -48.34 -30.72 -33.27
CA LEU A 233 -49.41 -30.19 -34.14
C LEU A 233 -49.08 -30.29 -35.63
N ALA A 234 -47.81 -30.25 -36.00
CA ALA A 234 -47.37 -30.28 -37.39
C ALA A 234 -45.94 -30.79 -37.53
N LEU A 235 -45.54 -31.11 -38.75
CA LEU A 235 -44.15 -31.38 -39.11
C LEU A 235 -43.65 -30.25 -40.01
N CYS A 236 -42.52 -29.64 -39.63
CA CYS A 236 -41.86 -28.59 -40.38
C CYS A 236 -40.84 -29.19 -41.34
N VAL A 237 -40.92 -28.80 -42.62
CA VAL A 237 -39.94 -29.14 -43.65
C VAL A 237 -39.40 -27.86 -44.29
N ASN A 238 -38.14 -27.86 -44.72
CA ASN A 238 -37.51 -26.74 -45.40
C ASN A 238 -37.97 -26.72 -46.88
N PRO A 239 -38.50 -25.59 -47.40
CA PRO A 239 -39.03 -25.53 -48.76
C PRO A 239 -37.96 -25.63 -49.87
N GLU A 240 -36.69 -25.37 -49.57
CA GLU A 240 -35.59 -25.34 -50.54
C GLU A 240 -34.81 -26.66 -50.62
N LEU A 241 -35.08 -27.61 -49.71
CA LEU A 241 -34.37 -28.88 -49.68
C LEU A 241 -35.05 -29.96 -50.52
N ILE A 242 -34.24 -30.78 -51.18
CA ILE A 242 -34.70 -31.92 -51.96
C ILE A 242 -34.90 -33.12 -51.03
N TYR A 243 -36.14 -33.54 -50.85
CA TYR A 243 -36.50 -34.71 -50.04
C TYR A 243 -36.52 -35.98 -50.89
N VAL A 244 -35.94 -37.07 -50.36
CA VAL A 244 -35.85 -38.36 -51.04
C VAL A 244 -36.69 -39.43 -50.32
N LYS A 245 -37.46 -40.21 -51.08
CA LYS A 245 -38.20 -41.38 -50.60
C LYS A 245 -37.29 -42.60 -50.64
N VAL A 246 -36.96 -43.16 -49.48
CA VAL A 246 -36.04 -44.31 -49.34
C VAL A 246 -36.82 -45.57 -48.97
N LYS A 247 -36.50 -46.71 -49.60
CA LYS A 247 -37.10 -48.02 -49.31
C LYS A 247 -36.07 -48.94 -48.63
N GLY A 248 -36.28 -49.29 -47.36
CA GLY A 248 -35.44 -50.24 -46.61
C GLY A 248 -35.02 -49.78 -45.21
N TYR A 249 -34.19 -50.57 -44.53
CA TYR A 249 -33.60 -50.22 -43.22
C TYR A 249 -32.56 -49.11 -43.39
N ILE A 250 -32.91 -47.89 -42.94
CA ILE A 250 -32.00 -46.76 -42.99
C ILE A 250 -31.04 -46.82 -41.79
N ARG A 251 -29.76 -47.10 -42.04
CA ARG A 251 -28.69 -46.88 -41.06
C ARG A 251 -28.14 -45.48 -41.31
N LEU A 252 -28.69 -44.48 -40.62
CA LEU A 252 -28.29 -43.08 -40.79
C LEU A 252 -26.83 -42.88 -40.31
N PRO A 253 -25.90 -42.41 -41.16
CA PRO A 253 -24.50 -42.21 -40.77
C PRO A 253 -24.22 -40.86 -40.10
N PHE A 254 -25.25 -40.04 -39.82
CA PHE A 254 -25.10 -38.67 -39.33
C PHE A 254 -25.61 -38.49 -37.89
N SER A 255 -24.95 -37.62 -37.12
CA SER A 255 -25.49 -37.05 -35.89
C SER A 255 -26.77 -36.28 -36.21
N GLY A 256 -27.87 -36.51 -35.47
CA GLY A 256 -29.26 -36.15 -35.83
C GLY A 256 -29.60 -34.68 -36.17
N ALA A 257 -28.65 -33.76 -36.24
CA ALA A 257 -28.85 -32.37 -36.62
C ALA A 257 -29.11 -32.13 -38.13
N ASP A 258 -28.78 -33.10 -38.99
CA ASP A 258 -28.93 -32.96 -40.47
C ASP A 258 -30.24 -33.58 -41.02
N LEU A 259 -31.15 -34.04 -40.16
CA LEU A 259 -32.48 -34.51 -40.56
C LEU A 259 -33.46 -33.34 -40.67
N THR A 260 -33.98 -33.09 -41.87
CA THR A 260 -34.67 -31.84 -42.23
C THR A 260 -36.19 -31.92 -42.15
N ALA A 261 -36.72 -32.72 -41.22
CA ALA A 261 -38.10 -32.60 -40.76
C ALA A 261 -38.14 -32.51 -39.22
N ALA A 262 -38.66 -31.40 -38.69
CA ALA A 262 -38.78 -31.16 -37.26
C ALA A 262 -40.25 -31.31 -36.83
N ALA A 263 -40.50 -32.03 -35.75
CA ALA A 263 -41.82 -32.06 -35.12
C ALA A 263 -42.09 -30.72 -34.42
N LEU A 264 -43.18 -30.03 -34.78
CA LEU A 264 -43.57 -28.74 -34.20
C LEU A 264 -44.45 -28.97 -32.97
N CYS A 265 -43.94 -28.57 -31.81
CA CYS A 265 -44.63 -28.64 -30.53
C CYS A 265 -44.72 -27.24 -29.93
N LEU A 266 -45.83 -26.87 -29.28
CA LEU A 266 -46.02 -25.52 -28.70
C LEU A 266 -45.10 -25.18 -27.51
N PHE A 267 -44.13 -26.03 -27.23
CA PHE A 267 -43.12 -25.86 -26.21
C PHE A 267 -41.86 -25.18 -26.74
N LEU A 268 -41.76 -24.78 -28.01
CA LEU A 268 -40.64 -23.95 -28.49
C LEU A 268 -41.14 -22.63 -29.08
N GLN A 269 -40.32 -21.58 -28.93
CA GLN A 269 -40.71 -20.22 -29.32
C GLN A 269 -40.88 -20.07 -30.84
N ASP A 270 -39.97 -20.65 -31.62
CA ASP A 270 -40.07 -20.63 -33.08
C ASP A 270 -41.23 -21.51 -33.57
N ASP A 271 -41.49 -22.65 -32.92
CA ASP A 271 -42.61 -23.53 -33.26
C ASP A 271 -43.96 -22.83 -33.10
N TYR A 272 -44.12 -22.09 -31.98
CA TYR A 272 -45.30 -21.26 -31.74
C TYR A 272 -45.46 -20.17 -32.81
N ARG A 273 -44.36 -19.54 -33.25
CA ARG A 273 -44.40 -18.53 -34.31
C ARG A 273 -44.86 -19.13 -35.64
N VAL A 274 -44.29 -20.26 -36.05
CA VAL A 274 -44.63 -20.95 -37.31
C VAL A 274 -46.08 -21.42 -37.30
N CYS A 275 -46.54 -22.06 -36.21
CA CYS A 275 -47.93 -22.48 -36.09
C CYS A 275 -48.92 -21.31 -36.16
N MET A 276 -48.56 -20.11 -35.66
CA MET A 276 -49.38 -18.91 -35.83
C MET A 276 -49.36 -18.36 -37.26
N GLU A 277 -48.23 -18.41 -37.94
CA GLU A 277 -48.08 -17.89 -39.32
C GLU A 277 -48.89 -18.69 -40.34
N TYR A 278 -48.99 -20.01 -40.14
CA TYR A 278 -49.73 -20.93 -41.00
C TYR A 278 -51.16 -21.23 -40.50
N ASP A 279 -51.70 -20.42 -39.57
CA ASP A 279 -53.05 -20.56 -39.01
C ASP A 279 -53.38 -21.93 -38.38
N ILE A 280 -52.36 -22.73 -38.00
CA ILE A 280 -52.50 -24.01 -37.28
C ILE A 280 -53.03 -23.75 -35.87
N ILE A 281 -52.53 -22.67 -35.26
CA ILE A 281 -53.07 -22.12 -34.01
C ILE A 281 -53.51 -20.69 -34.26
N GLN A 282 -54.68 -20.34 -33.74
CA GLN A 282 -55.15 -18.96 -33.78
C GLN A 282 -54.66 -18.22 -32.54
N ARG A 283 -54.35 -16.93 -32.69
CA ARG A 283 -53.89 -16.06 -31.59
C ARG A 283 -54.81 -16.05 -30.36
N ASP A 284 -56.08 -16.40 -30.54
CA ASP A 284 -57.12 -16.40 -29.50
C ASP A 284 -57.56 -17.81 -29.07
N SER A 285 -56.97 -18.85 -29.68
CA SER A 285 -57.21 -20.22 -29.26
C SER A 285 -56.44 -20.51 -27.97
N PRO A 286 -57.04 -21.23 -27.00
CA PRO A 286 -56.31 -21.63 -25.81
C PRO A 286 -55.07 -22.45 -26.23
N PRO A 287 -53.87 -22.14 -25.71
CA PRO A 287 -52.67 -22.85 -26.11
C PRO A 287 -52.78 -24.32 -25.73
N ILE A 288 -52.50 -25.23 -26.66
CA ILE A 288 -52.47 -26.67 -26.40
C ILE A 288 -51.20 -26.97 -25.58
N CYS A 289 -51.36 -26.97 -24.27
CA CYS A 289 -50.27 -27.17 -23.31
C CYS A 289 -50.75 -28.11 -22.21
N PRO A 290 -50.72 -29.43 -22.43
CA PRO A 290 -51.28 -30.41 -21.50
C PRO A 290 -50.31 -30.72 -20.35
N VAL A 291 -49.71 -29.67 -19.77
CA VAL A 291 -48.74 -29.72 -18.68
C VAL A 291 -49.09 -28.63 -17.66
N ASP A 292 -49.23 -29.03 -16.40
CA ASP A 292 -49.58 -28.13 -15.30
C ASP A 292 -48.39 -27.26 -14.84
N SER A 293 -48.56 -26.48 -13.76
CA SER A 293 -47.50 -25.60 -13.25
C SER A 293 -46.36 -26.35 -12.57
N SER A 294 -46.58 -27.58 -12.12
CA SER A 294 -45.52 -28.42 -11.53
C SER A 294 -44.75 -29.20 -12.60
N GLY A 295 -45.11 -29.05 -13.88
CA GLY A 295 -44.48 -29.76 -14.98
C GLY A 295 -44.98 -31.19 -15.14
N CYS A 296 -46.18 -31.49 -14.64
CA CYS A 296 -46.81 -32.80 -14.78
C CYS A 296 -47.86 -32.80 -15.90
N PHE A 297 -48.01 -33.91 -16.61
CA PHE A 297 -49.04 -34.03 -17.65
C PHE A 297 -50.46 -33.95 -17.07
N THR A 298 -51.34 -33.21 -17.75
CA THR A 298 -52.77 -33.12 -17.41
C THR A 298 -53.54 -34.36 -17.89
N SER A 299 -54.84 -34.43 -17.57
CA SER A 299 -55.73 -35.51 -17.99
C SER A 299 -55.88 -35.66 -19.51
N GLU A 300 -55.48 -34.65 -20.28
CA GLU A 300 -55.50 -34.65 -21.75
C GLU A 300 -54.46 -35.64 -22.32
N VAL A 301 -53.37 -35.93 -21.61
CA VAL A 301 -52.38 -36.98 -21.98
C VAL A 301 -52.61 -38.22 -21.10
N THR A 302 -53.61 -39.03 -21.46
CA THR A 302 -54.07 -40.17 -20.66
C THR A 302 -52.99 -41.18 -20.27
N HIS A 303 -52.06 -41.49 -21.18
CA HIS A 303 -51.01 -42.49 -20.97
C HIS A 303 -49.94 -42.07 -19.95
N PHE A 304 -49.79 -40.76 -19.72
CA PHE A 304 -48.73 -40.20 -18.87
C PHE A 304 -49.24 -39.19 -17.84
N ALA A 305 -50.57 -39.11 -17.64
CA ALA A 305 -51.21 -38.16 -16.74
C ALA A 305 -50.61 -38.23 -15.33
N GLY A 306 -50.31 -37.06 -14.75
CA GLY A 306 -49.69 -36.91 -13.44
C GLY A 306 -48.17 -37.16 -13.39
N GLN A 307 -47.53 -37.59 -14.48
CA GLN A 307 -46.08 -37.79 -14.52
C GLN A 307 -45.36 -36.48 -14.87
N TYR A 308 -44.24 -36.22 -14.18
CA TYR A 308 -43.34 -35.12 -14.52
C TYR A 308 -42.72 -35.34 -15.91
N VAL A 309 -42.68 -34.30 -16.74
CA VAL A 309 -42.34 -34.40 -18.17
C VAL A 309 -41.00 -35.09 -18.45
N LYS A 310 -39.96 -34.82 -17.67
CA LYS A 310 -38.63 -35.46 -17.86
C LYS A 310 -38.60 -36.92 -17.40
N ASP A 311 -39.41 -37.30 -16.42
CA ASP A 311 -39.53 -38.70 -16.00
C ASP A 311 -40.33 -39.52 -17.02
N ALA A 312 -41.30 -38.87 -17.67
CA ALA A 312 -42.12 -39.47 -18.70
C ALA A 312 -41.35 -39.79 -20.00
N ASP A 313 -40.23 -39.11 -20.29
CA ASP A 313 -39.43 -39.35 -21.52
C ASP A 313 -39.10 -40.85 -21.71
N LYS A 314 -38.69 -41.56 -20.64
CA LYS A 314 -38.39 -43.00 -20.71
C LYS A 314 -39.63 -43.84 -21.07
N ASN A 315 -40.78 -43.48 -20.49
CA ASN A 315 -42.04 -44.18 -20.70
C ASN A 315 -42.59 -43.90 -22.11
N ILE A 316 -42.42 -42.67 -22.61
CA ILE A 316 -42.78 -42.28 -23.97
C ILE A 316 -41.94 -43.04 -24.99
N ILE A 317 -40.61 -43.12 -24.80
CA ILE A 317 -39.72 -43.88 -25.68
C ILE A 317 -40.10 -45.37 -25.71
N LYS A 318 -40.41 -45.95 -24.54
CA LYS A 318 -40.89 -47.33 -24.44
C LYS A 318 -42.20 -47.52 -25.22
N TRP A 319 -43.16 -46.63 -25.03
CA TRP A 319 -44.45 -46.67 -25.75
C TRP A 319 -44.26 -46.56 -27.27
N LEU A 320 -43.41 -45.64 -27.73
CA LEU A 320 -43.09 -45.48 -29.15
C LEU A 320 -42.44 -46.74 -29.74
N LYS A 321 -41.59 -47.43 -28.98
CA LYS A 321 -40.97 -48.68 -29.39
C LYS A 321 -41.99 -49.82 -29.50
N GLU A 322 -42.85 -49.97 -28.49
CA GLU A 322 -43.90 -51.01 -28.45
C GLU A 322 -44.93 -50.83 -29.58
N ASN A 323 -45.18 -49.59 -30.00
CA ASN A 323 -46.10 -49.27 -31.09
C ASN A 323 -45.42 -49.14 -32.47
N GLY A 324 -44.16 -49.55 -32.61
CA GLY A 324 -43.45 -49.52 -33.90
C GLY A 324 -43.20 -48.12 -34.47
N ARG A 325 -43.26 -47.08 -33.64
CA ARG A 325 -43.06 -45.67 -34.03
C ARG A 325 -41.61 -45.19 -33.87
N LEU A 326 -40.82 -45.85 -33.03
CA LEU A 326 -39.42 -45.50 -32.78
C LEU A 326 -38.50 -46.06 -33.87
N VAL A 327 -37.80 -45.17 -34.59
CA VAL A 327 -36.85 -45.53 -35.66
C VAL A 327 -35.44 -45.69 -35.09
N SER A 328 -35.02 -44.75 -34.24
CA SER A 328 -33.70 -44.75 -33.60
C SER A 328 -33.78 -44.11 -32.23
N ALA A 329 -32.95 -44.59 -31.30
CA ALA A 329 -32.78 -44.00 -29.98
C ALA A 329 -31.29 -43.94 -29.62
N GLY A 330 -30.87 -42.78 -29.13
CA GLY A 330 -29.54 -42.52 -28.62
C GLY A 330 -29.58 -41.46 -27.53
N SER A 331 -28.42 -40.86 -27.26
CA SER A 331 -28.30 -39.73 -26.33
C SER A 331 -27.54 -38.60 -27.01
N PHE A 332 -27.88 -37.36 -26.68
CA PHE A 332 -27.25 -36.17 -27.22
C PHE A 332 -26.81 -35.26 -26.10
N LYS A 333 -25.54 -34.83 -26.15
CA LYS A 333 -24.97 -33.91 -25.17
C LYS A 333 -25.07 -32.49 -25.72
N HIS A 334 -25.74 -31.60 -25.00
CA HIS A 334 -25.94 -30.21 -25.42
C HIS A 334 -26.11 -29.28 -24.23
N SER A 335 -26.05 -27.98 -24.48
CA SER A 335 -26.28 -26.96 -23.46
C SER A 335 -27.77 -26.67 -23.31
N TYR A 336 -28.32 -26.82 -22.11
CA TYR A 336 -29.75 -26.67 -21.82
C TYR A 336 -29.98 -25.66 -20.69
N PRO A 337 -31.07 -24.88 -20.71
CA PRO A 337 -31.34 -23.86 -19.70
C PRO A 337 -31.83 -24.45 -18.36
N PHE A 338 -31.27 -23.96 -17.26
CA PHE A 338 -31.72 -24.27 -15.89
C PHE A 338 -32.20 -23.00 -15.19
N CYS A 339 -33.08 -23.16 -14.21
CA CYS A 339 -33.46 -22.08 -13.33
C CYS A 339 -32.20 -21.59 -12.61
N TRP A 340 -31.93 -20.30 -12.70
CA TRP A 340 -30.78 -19.67 -12.03
C TRP A 340 -30.86 -19.68 -10.49
N ARG A 341 -32.02 -20.06 -9.93
CA ARG A 341 -32.28 -20.18 -8.49
C ARG A 341 -32.38 -21.62 -8.01
N SER A 342 -33.39 -22.36 -8.48
CA SER A 342 -33.65 -23.74 -8.02
C SER A 342 -32.70 -24.76 -8.62
N ASP A 343 -31.94 -24.38 -9.64
CA ASP A 343 -31.04 -25.28 -10.36
C ASP A 343 -31.74 -26.48 -11.02
N THR A 344 -33.04 -26.34 -11.28
CA THR A 344 -33.87 -27.33 -11.99
C THR A 344 -33.95 -27.01 -13.49
N PRO A 345 -34.03 -28.01 -14.38
CA PRO A 345 -34.19 -27.78 -15.81
C PRO A 345 -35.43 -26.93 -16.10
N LEU A 346 -35.29 -25.91 -16.95
CA LEU A 346 -36.45 -25.13 -17.39
C LEU A 346 -37.21 -25.90 -18.46
N ILE A 347 -38.52 -25.76 -18.44
CA ILE A 347 -39.37 -26.14 -19.58
C ILE A 347 -39.86 -24.85 -20.21
N TYR A 348 -40.08 -24.87 -21.51
CA TYR A 348 -40.80 -23.78 -22.15
C TYR A 348 -42.28 -24.09 -22.08
N LYS A 349 -43.10 -23.10 -21.75
CA LYS A 349 -44.54 -23.26 -21.55
C LYS A 349 -45.28 -22.03 -22.08
N ALA A 350 -46.43 -22.24 -22.71
CA ALA A 350 -47.33 -21.15 -23.06
C ALA A 350 -48.01 -20.60 -21.80
N VAL A 351 -47.71 -19.36 -21.42
CA VAL A 351 -48.23 -18.73 -20.20
C VAL A 351 -48.89 -17.39 -20.53
N PRO A 352 -50.13 -17.13 -20.06
CA PRO A 352 -50.72 -15.80 -20.13
C PRO A 352 -50.00 -14.86 -19.14
N SER A 353 -49.45 -13.75 -19.62
CA SER A 353 -48.74 -12.78 -18.78
C SER A 353 -48.87 -11.33 -19.30
N TRP A 354 -48.49 -10.36 -18.46
CA TRP A 354 -48.35 -8.95 -18.84
C TRP A 354 -46.94 -8.70 -19.38
N PHE A 355 -46.85 -8.00 -20.50
CA PHE A 355 -45.61 -7.69 -21.22
C PHE A 355 -45.53 -6.20 -21.51
N VAL A 356 -44.32 -5.64 -21.49
CA VAL A 356 -44.07 -4.31 -22.05
C VAL A 356 -44.04 -4.45 -23.58
N ARG A 357 -44.97 -3.78 -24.25
CA ARG A 357 -45.21 -3.82 -25.70
C ARG A 357 -44.03 -3.22 -26.45
N VAL A 358 -43.51 -4.03 -27.36
CA VAL A 358 -42.69 -3.55 -28.47
C VAL A 358 -43.45 -3.58 -29.81
N GLU A 359 -44.58 -4.30 -29.98
CA GLU A 359 -45.47 -4.19 -31.16
C GLU A 359 -46.93 -4.68 -30.87
N HIS A 360 -47.94 -4.15 -31.59
CA HIS A 360 -49.43 -4.02 -31.42
C HIS A 360 -50.27 -5.35 -31.27
N MET A 361 -51.41 -5.53 -30.56
CA MET A 361 -52.76 -4.88 -30.52
C MET A 361 -53.49 -5.11 -29.15
N VAL A 362 -54.49 -4.28 -28.79
CA VAL A 362 -55.12 -4.18 -27.43
C VAL A 362 -56.55 -4.78 -27.32
N LYS A 363 -57.34 -4.82 -28.40
CA LYS A 363 -58.80 -4.91 -28.30
C LYS A 363 -59.35 -6.28 -27.87
N LYS A 364 -58.63 -7.38 -28.14
CA LYS A 364 -59.03 -8.76 -27.76
C LYS A 364 -58.74 -9.11 -26.29
N LEU A 365 -57.98 -8.30 -25.58
CA LEU A 365 -57.54 -8.56 -24.20
C LEU A 365 -58.59 -8.21 -23.14
N LEU A 366 -59.56 -7.37 -23.51
CA LEU A 366 -60.65 -6.97 -22.63
C LEU A 366 -61.69 -8.09 -22.46
N ASP A 367 -61.80 -9.01 -23.42
CA ASP A 367 -62.83 -10.06 -23.41
C ASP A 367 -62.40 -11.30 -22.58
N ASN A 368 -61.09 -11.56 -22.47
CA ASN A 368 -60.55 -12.65 -21.65
C ASN A 368 -60.33 -12.30 -20.17
N ASN A 369 -60.41 -11.01 -19.81
CA ASN A 369 -60.26 -10.54 -18.43
C ASN A 369 -61.38 -11.02 -17.49
N ALA A 370 -62.48 -11.57 -18.03
CA ALA A 370 -63.64 -12.01 -17.26
C ALA A 370 -63.46 -13.34 -16.48
N LYS A 371 -62.28 -13.98 -16.51
CA LYS A 371 -62.09 -15.38 -16.04
C LYS A 371 -61.01 -15.61 -14.97
N CYS A 372 -60.52 -14.61 -14.24
CA CYS A 372 -59.40 -14.80 -13.29
C CYS A 372 -59.74 -14.56 -11.80
N TYR A 373 -59.11 -15.37 -10.93
CA TYR A 373 -59.23 -15.41 -9.46
C TYR A 373 -58.55 -14.21 -8.77
N CYS A 374 -58.96 -13.92 -7.54
CA CYS A 374 -58.69 -12.64 -6.84
C CYS A 374 -57.93 -12.84 -5.52
N ILE A 375 -56.88 -12.05 -5.29
CA ILE A 375 -55.98 -12.13 -4.12
C ILE A 375 -56.41 -11.17 -2.98
N ASP A 376 -57.34 -10.22 -3.21
CA ASP A 376 -57.98 -9.40 -2.16
C ASP A 376 -59.44 -9.04 -2.48
N GLN A 377 -60.12 -8.31 -1.59
CA GLN A 377 -61.53 -7.88 -1.76
C GLN A 377 -61.68 -6.44 -2.27
N LEU A 378 -60.59 -5.76 -2.62
CA LEU A 378 -60.62 -4.38 -3.10
C LEU A 378 -61.37 -4.33 -4.44
N THR A 379 -62.54 -3.69 -4.42
CA THR A 379 -63.36 -3.47 -5.62
C THR A 379 -63.58 -1.99 -5.82
N ILE A 380 -63.41 -1.53 -7.05
CA ILE A 380 -63.75 -0.16 -7.45
C ILE A 380 -64.91 -0.20 -8.44
N LEU A 381 -65.82 0.77 -8.35
CA LEU A 381 -66.92 0.88 -9.31
C LEU A 381 -66.38 1.31 -10.67
N SER A 382 -66.72 0.55 -11.72
CA SER A 382 -66.33 0.90 -13.08
C SER A 382 -66.98 2.21 -13.52
N ARG A 383 -66.16 3.22 -13.85
CA ARG A 383 -66.64 4.47 -14.47
C ARG A 383 -67.27 4.29 -15.85
N CYS A 384 -67.06 3.13 -16.49
CA CYS A 384 -67.61 2.79 -17.80
C CYS A 384 -68.83 1.85 -17.71
N GLY A 385 -69.44 1.70 -16.52
CA GLY A 385 -70.64 0.89 -16.33
C GLY A 385 -70.43 -0.65 -16.35
N LYS A 386 -69.19 -1.13 -16.39
CA LYS A 386 -68.85 -2.58 -16.45
C LYS A 386 -68.81 -3.26 -15.08
N GLY A 387 -69.64 -2.83 -14.13
CA GLY A 387 -69.73 -3.43 -12.79
C GLY A 387 -68.54 -3.13 -11.86
N LYS A 388 -68.29 -4.02 -10.90
CA LYS A 388 -67.18 -3.93 -9.93
C LYS A 388 -65.88 -4.43 -10.58
N LEU A 389 -64.88 -3.56 -10.68
CA LEU A 389 -63.54 -3.93 -11.14
C LEU A 389 -62.77 -4.58 -9.98
N LYS A 390 -61.92 -5.54 -10.33
CA LYS A 390 -60.98 -6.22 -9.42
C LYS A 390 -59.56 -6.01 -9.95
N ARG A 391 -58.57 -6.03 -9.05
CA ARG A 391 -57.15 -6.02 -9.46
C ARG A 391 -56.75 -7.34 -10.11
N VAL A 392 -55.74 -7.29 -10.95
CA VAL A 392 -55.06 -8.47 -11.48
C VAL A 392 -54.24 -9.15 -10.37
N SER A 393 -53.98 -10.45 -10.49
CA SER A 393 -53.31 -11.27 -9.47
C SER A 393 -51.79 -11.30 -9.61
N GLU A 394 -51.27 -10.96 -10.79
CA GLU A 394 -49.87 -10.99 -11.14
C GLU A 394 -49.06 -9.92 -10.39
N VAL A 395 -47.82 -10.25 -10.02
CA VAL A 395 -46.84 -9.34 -9.40
C VAL A 395 -45.83 -8.84 -10.42
N PHE A 396 -45.12 -7.76 -10.10
CA PHE A 396 -44.04 -7.27 -10.96
C PHE A 396 -42.79 -8.17 -10.88
N ASP A 397 -42.03 -8.19 -11.97
CA ASP A 397 -40.66 -8.68 -11.98
C ASP A 397 -39.78 -7.78 -11.09
N CYS A 398 -38.92 -8.36 -10.25
CA CYS A 398 -38.01 -7.58 -9.39
C CYS A 398 -37.05 -6.70 -10.20
N TRP A 399 -36.72 -7.09 -11.45
CA TRP A 399 -35.94 -6.23 -12.34
C TRP A 399 -36.70 -4.94 -12.71
N PHE A 400 -38.03 -4.99 -12.81
CA PHE A 400 -38.85 -3.81 -13.09
C PHE A 400 -38.88 -2.84 -11.89
N GLU A 401 -38.96 -3.37 -10.67
CA GLU A 401 -38.91 -2.59 -9.44
C GLU A 401 -37.53 -1.96 -9.22
N SER A 402 -36.46 -2.76 -9.31
CA SER A 402 -35.08 -2.27 -9.19
C SER A 402 -34.72 -1.29 -10.32
N GLY A 403 -35.20 -1.50 -11.55
CA GLY A 403 -35.03 -0.54 -12.65
C GLY A 403 -35.83 0.77 -12.46
N SER A 404 -36.82 0.79 -11.57
CA SER A 404 -37.56 1.99 -11.18
C SER A 404 -36.89 2.76 -10.04
N MET A 405 -35.79 2.23 -9.47
CA MET A 405 -35.05 2.84 -8.35
C MET A 405 -34.69 4.32 -8.53
N PRO A 406 -34.23 4.82 -9.70
CA PRO A 406 -33.87 6.22 -9.87
C PRO A 406 -34.99 7.21 -9.48
N TYR A 407 -36.23 6.85 -9.81
CA TYR A 407 -37.43 7.65 -9.60
C TYR A 407 -38.05 7.33 -8.25
N ALA A 408 -38.11 6.03 -7.93
CA ALA A 408 -38.81 5.54 -6.76
C ALA A 408 -38.11 5.92 -5.47
N GLN A 409 -36.77 5.94 -5.41
CA GLN A 409 -36.00 6.26 -4.19
C GLN A 409 -36.25 7.69 -3.65
N VAL A 410 -36.72 8.59 -4.51
CA VAL A 410 -37.06 10.00 -4.18
C VAL A 410 -38.57 10.25 -4.19
N HIS A 411 -39.39 9.21 -4.36
CA HIS A 411 -40.86 9.27 -4.44
C HIS A 411 -41.38 10.12 -5.62
N TYR A 412 -40.69 10.08 -6.76
CA TYR A 412 -41.08 10.80 -7.98
C TYR A 412 -42.33 10.18 -8.61
N PRO A 413 -43.28 10.96 -9.17
CA PRO A 413 -43.31 12.42 -9.26
C PRO A 413 -44.04 13.10 -8.09
N PHE A 414 -44.43 12.35 -7.06
CA PHE A 414 -45.27 12.82 -5.97
C PHE A 414 -44.52 13.77 -5.03
N GLU A 415 -43.25 13.50 -4.79
CA GLU A 415 -42.34 14.32 -3.99
C GLU A 415 -41.00 14.53 -4.70
N ASN A 416 -40.21 15.50 -4.23
CA ASN A 416 -38.82 15.77 -4.65
C ASN A 416 -38.61 15.89 -6.17
N ARG A 417 -39.65 16.32 -6.88
CA ARG A 417 -39.68 16.38 -8.35
C ARG A 417 -38.53 17.19 -8.94
N ARG A 418 -38.31 18.41 -8.42
CA ARG A 418 -37.24 19.29 -8.90
C ARG A 418 -35.87 18.71 -8.60
N ASP A 419 -35.67 18.18 -7.39
CA ASP A 419 -34.40 17.54 -7.02
C ASP A 419 -34.05 16.38 -7.95
N PHE A 420 -35.03 15.57 -8.34
CA PHE A 420 -34.84 14.53 -9.35
C PHE A 420 -34.53 15.12 -10.74
N GLU A 421 -35.35 16.04 -11.23
CA GLU A 421 -35.21 16.62 -12.57
C GLU A 421 -33.86 17.36 -12.75
N ASP A 422 -33.33 17.98 -11.69
CA ASP A 422 -32.04 18.69 -11.71
C ASP A 422 -30.82 17.75 -11.63
N THR A 423 -31.00 16.55 -11.08
CA THR A 423 -29.91 15.57 -10.87
C THR A 423 -29.96 14.38 -11.82
N PHE A 424 -31.03 14.24 -12.60
CA PHE A 424 -31.18 13.19 -13.60
C PHE A 424 -30.65 13.64 -14.97
N PRO A 425 -29.78 12.86 -15.65
CA PRO A 425 -29.28 11.53 -15.28
C PRO A 425 -28.15 11.55 -14.25
N ALA A 426 -28.00 10.45 -13.51
CA ALA A 426 -26.92 10.30 -12.53
C ALA A 426 -25.53 10.41 -13.18
N ASP A 427 -24.55 10.92 -12.45
CA ASP A 427 -23.19 11.10 -12.96
C ASP A 427 -22.47 9.77 -13.15
N PHE A 428 -22.75 8.76 -12.32
CA PHE A 428 -22.03 7.50 -12.32
C PHE A 428 -22.83 6.29 -11.77
N ILE A 429 -22.47 5.09 -12.22
CA ILE A 429 -22.94 3.80 -11.69
C ILE A 429 -21.82 2.74 -11.79
N ALA A 430 -21.71 1.83 -10.81
CA ALA A 430 -20.73 0.74 -10.82
C ALA A 430 -21.31 -0.57 -10.30
N GLU A 431 -21.29 -1.62 -11.12
CA GLU A 431 -21.69 -2.99 -10.74
C GLU A 431 -20.91 -4.04 -11.56
N GLY A 432 -21.13 -5.32 -11.23
CA GLY A 432 -20.56 -6.46 -11.95
C GLY A 432 -21.05 -6.62 -13.39
N ILE A 433 -20.25 -7.32 -14.20
CA ILE A 433 -20.54 -7.61 -15.62
C ILE A 433 -21.85 -8.35 -15.85
N ASP A 434 -22.32 -9.11 -14.86
CA ASP A 434 -23.63 -9.76 -14.85
C ASP A 434 -24.80 -8.76 -14.92
N GLN A 435 -24.60 -7.52 -14.45
CA GLN A 435 -25.63 -6.47 -14.46
C GLN A 435 -25.85 -5.83 -15.84
N THR A 436 -24.97 -6.08 -16.82
CA THR A 436 -25.17 -5.65 -18.22
C THR A 436 -26.43 -6.22 -18.84
N ARG A 437 -26.86 -7.40 -18.39
CA ARG A 437 -28.12 -8.07 -18.77
C ARG A 437 -29.19 -8.03 -17.68
N GLY A 438 -28.89 -7.38 -16.56
CA GLY A 438 -29.77 -7.22 -15.41
C GLY A 438 -30.11 -5.75 -15.21
N TRP A 439 -29.61 -5.15 -14.13
CA TRP A 439 -30.03 -3.82 -13.70
C TRP A 439 -29.71 -2.71 -14.70
N PHE A 440 -28.53 -2.69 -15.33
CA PHE A 440 -28.17 -1.65 -16.30
C PHE A 440 -29.12 -1.62 -17.49
N TYR A 441 -29.49 -2.81 -17.98
CA TYR A 441 -30.44 -2.96 -19.07
C TYR A 441 -31.80 -2.40 -18.69
N THR A 442 -32.35 -2.79 -17.53
CA THR A 442 -33.69 -2.35 -17.12
C THR A 442 -33.76 -0.86 -16.82
N LEU A 443 -32.71 -0.30 -16.19
CA LEU A 443 -32.58 1.16 -16.01
C LEU A 443 -32.64 1.89 -17.34
N LEU A 444 -31.89 1.43 -18.35
CA LEU A 444 -31.83 2.07 -19.66
C LEU A 444 -33.17 1.99 -20.39
N VAL A 445 -33.83 0.83 -20.36
CA VAL A 445 -35.14 0.60 -20.98
C VAL A 445 -36.18 1.54 -20.36
N LEU A 446 -36.30 1.54 -19.03
CA LEU A 446 -37.31 2.35 -18.33
C LEU A 446 -37.04 3.85 -18.49
N SER A 447 -35.78 4.28 -18.36
CA SER A 447 -35.40 5.69 -18.54
C SER A 447 -35.71 6.19 -19.95
N THR A 448 -35.39 5.39 -20.97
CA THR A 448 -35.68 5.74 -22.36
C THR A 448 -37.18 5.80 -22.61
N ALA A 449 -37.93 4.81 -22.11
CA ALA A 449 -39.37 4.76 -22.28
C ALA A 449 -40.10 5.89 -21.54
N LEU A 450 -39.62 6.32 -20.37
CA LEU A 450 -40.24 7.39 -19.57
C LEU A 450 -39.81 8.79 -20.05
N PHE A 451 -38.50 9.01 -20.25
CA PHE A 451 -37.91 10.34 -20.40
C PHE A 451 -37.14 10.55 -21.71
N GLY A 452 -36.90 9.50 -22.50
CA GLY A 452 -36.13 9.60 -23.76
C GLY A 452 -34.64 9.96 -23.55
N LYS A 453 -34.09 9.64 -22.38
CA LYS A 453 -32.69 9.94 -22.01
C LYS A 453 -32.05 8.71 -21.35
N PRO A 454 -30.71 8.58 -21.32
CA PRO A 454 -30.05 7.56 -20.53
C PRO A 454 -30.24 7.82 -19.02
N PRO A 455 -30.22 6.78 -18.15
CA PRO A 455 -30.38 6.93 -16.71
C PRO A 455 -29.11 7.45 -16.01
N PHE A 456 -27.93 7.24 -16.61
CA PHE A 456 -26.64 7.64 -16.07
C PHE A 456 -25.70 8.10 -17.18
N LYS A 457 -24.71 8.93 -16.83
CA LYS A 457 -23.70 9.48 -17.76
C LYS A 457 -22.51 8.55 -17.95
N ASN A 458 -22.03 7.93 -16.87
CA ASN A 458 -20.85 7.07 -16.86
C ASN A 458 -21.16 5.72 -16.18
N VAL A 459 -20.59 4.63 -16.70
CA VAL A 459 -20.73 3.28 -16.13
C VAL A 459 -19.36 2.61 -15.98
N ILE A 460 -19.07 2.06 -14.80
CA ILE A 460 -17.97 1.13 -14.59
C ILE A 460 -18.55 -0.28 -14.49
N VAL A 461 -18.04 -1.18 -15.33
CA VAL A 461 -18.40 -2.60 -15.30
C VAL A 461 -17.19 -3.37 -14.75
N ASN A 462 -17.33 -3.95 -13.55
CA ASN A 462 -16.28 -4.78 -12.97
C ASN A 462 -16.49 -6.26 -13.32
N GLY A 463 -15.40 -7.03 -13.40
CA GLY A 463 -15.47 -8.46 -13.63
C GLY A 463 -15.85 -9.24 -12.38
N LEU A 464 -15.69 -10.56 -12.42
CA LEU A 464 -16.08 -11.44 -11.32
C LEU A 464 -14.88 -11.83 -10.46
N VAL A 465 -15.09 -11.81 -9.15
CA VAL A 465 -14.14 -12.39 -8.19
C VAL A 465 -14.44 -13.89 -8.07
N LEU A 466 -13.48 -14.70 -8.49
CA LEU A 466 -13.53 -16.15 -8.52
C LEU A 466 -12.69 -16.73 -7.38
N ALA A 467 -13.00 -17.97 -7.00
CA ALA A 467 -12.15 -18.73 -6.10
C ALA A 467 -10.75 -18.94 -6.70
N SER A 468 -9.78 -19.35 -5.86
CA SER A 468 -8.39 -19.54 -6.29
C SER A 468 -8.23 -20.58 -7.41
N ASP A 469 -9.15 -21.55 -7.49
CA ASP A 469 -9.26 -22.58 -8.53
C ASP A 469 -9.90 -22.07 -9.84
N GLY A 470 -10.37 -20.82 -9.88
CA GLY A 470 -11.04 -20.21 -11.03
C GLY A 470 -12.53 -20.55 -11.14
N GLN A 471 -13.12 -21.25 -10.18
CA GLN A 471 -14.57 -21.47 -10.15
C GLN A 471 -15.30 -20.26 -9.55
N LYS A 472 -16.57 -20.09 -9.92
CA LYS A 472 -17.45 -19.11 -9.27
C LYS A 472 -17.54 -19.42 -7.77
N MET A 473 -17.35 -18.40 -6.93
CA MET A 473 -17.48 -18.51 -5.49
C MET A 473 -18.91 -18.92 -5.12
N SER A 474 -19.08 -19.89 -4.21
CA SER A 474 -20.41 -20.23 -3.70
C SER A 474 -20.39 -20.61 -2.23
N LYS A 475 -21.40 -20.13 -1.49
CA LYS A 475 -21.59 -20.45 -0.06
C LYS A 475 -21.74 -21.97 0.16
N ARG A 476 -22.36 -22.69 -0.80
CA ARG A 476 -22.51 -24.16 -0.75
C ARG A 476 -21.18 -24.89 -0.88
N LYS A 477 -20.28 -24.44 -1.75
CA LYS A 477 -18.96 -25.07 -1.96
C LYS A 477 -17.91 -24.66 -0.93
N LYS A 478 -18.13 -23.55 -0.19
CA LYS A 478 -17.16 -22.96 0.76
C LYS A 478 -15.74 -22.85 0.16
N ASN A 479 -15.67 -22.49 -1.12
CA ASN A 479 -14.43 -22.51 -1.91
C ASN A 479 -13.65 -21.18 -1.88
N TYR A 480 -13.94 -20.30 -0.92
CA TYR A 480 -13.29 -19.00 -0.79
C TYR A 480 -13.16 -18.61 0.69
N PRO A 481 -12.10 -17.86 1.06
CA PRO A 481 -11.93 -17.38 2.43
C PRO A 481 -13.02 -16.36 2.80
N ASP A 482 -13.45 -16.36 4.05
CA ASP A 482 -14.47 -15.40 4.51
C ASP A 482 -13.92 -13.97 4.48
N PRO A 483 -14.61 -13.00 3.85
CA PRO A 483 -14.14 -11.62 3.81
C PRO A 483 -13.92 -11.01 5.20
N SER A 484 -14.74 -11.37 6.19
CA SER A 484 -14.64 -10.86 7.56
C SER A 484 -13.34 -11.33 8.21
N LEU A 485 -12.94 -12.58 7.97
CA LEU A 485 -11.67 -13.12 8.47
C LEU A 485 -10.47 -12.45 7.80
N ILE A 486 -10.53 -12.19 6.49
CA ILE A 486 -9.48 -11.44 5.78
C ILE A 486 -9.32 -10.04 6.37
N VAL A 487 -10.43 -9.35 6.66
CA VAL A 487 -10.41 -8.01 7.26
C VAL A 487 -9.88 -8.05 8.69
N GLN A 488 -10.24 -9.07 9.49
CA GLN A 488 -9.70 -9.24 10.85
C GLN A 488 -8.20 -9.51 10.85
N ASN A 489 -7.68 -10.26 9.88
CA ASN A 489 -6.27 -10.63 9.82
C ASN A 489 -5.39 -9.55 9.17
N TYR A 490 -5.89 -8.86 8.14
CA TYR A 490 -5.08 -7.97 7.29
C TYR A 490 -5.61 -6.53 7.20
N GLY A 491 -6.85 -6.28 7.62
CA GLY A 491 -7.49 -4.96 7.52
C GLY A 491 -8.32 -4.79 6.25
N ALA A 492 -9.29 -3.89 6.33
CA ALA A 492 -10.17 -3.51 5.24
C ALA A 492 -9.40 -2.80 4.12
N ASP A 493 -8.44 -1.96 4.49
CA ASP A 493 -7.66 -1.14 3.56
C ASP A 493 -6.80 -1.99 2.62
N ALA A 494 -6.18 -3.04 3.16
CA ALA A 494 -5.41 -4.01 2.37
C ALA A 494 -6.29 -4.73 1.36
N LEU A 495 -7.49 -5.18 1.78
CA LEU A 495 -8.44 -5.84 0.90
C LEU A 495 -8.96 -4.91 -0.20
N ARG A 496 -9.30 -3.66 0.15
CA ARG A 496 -9.75 -2.64 -0.81
C ARG A 496 -8.69 -2.39 -1.87
N LEU A 497 -7.44 -2.14 -1.45
CA LEU A 497 -6.36 -1.84 -2.36
C LEU A 497 -6.01 -3.05 -3.24
N TYR A 498 -6.05 -4.27 -2.69
CA TYR A 498 -5.88 -5.50 -3.46
C TYR A 498 -6.94 -5.65 -4.56
N LEU A 499 -8.21 -5.43 -4.25
CA LEU A 499 -9.31 -5.56 -5.22
C LEU A 499 -9.22 -4.50 -6.33
N ILE A 500 -8.88 -3.25 -5.99
CA ILE A 500 -8.78 -2.16 -6.97
C ILE A 500 -7.51 -2.24 -7.81
N ASN A 501 -6.42 -2.80 -7.27
CA ASN A 501 -5.17 -3.04 -8.00
C ASN A 501 -5.19 -4.32 -8.85
N SER A 502 -6.37 -4.83 -9.20
CA SER A 502 -6.53 -6.12 -9.85
C SER A 502 -7.19 -5.97 -11.23
N PRO A 503 -7.09 -6.97 -12.12
CA PRO A 503 -7.76 -6.92 -13.43
C PRO A 503 -9.30 -6.83 -13.32
N VAL A 504 -9.88 -7.07 -12.13
CA VAL A 504 -11.33 -7.04 -11.93
C VAL A 504 -11.96 -5.69 -12.22
N VAL A 505 -11.24 -4.57 -12.03
CA VAL A 505 -11.74 -3.22 -12.35
C VAL A 505 -11.69 -2.94 -13.86
N ARG A 506 -11.19 -3.87 -14.67
CA ARG A 506 -11.15 -3.82 -16.15
C ARG A 506 -12.12 -4.83 -16.79
N ALA A 507 -13.18 -5.20 -16.09
CA ALA A 507 -14.15 -6.23 -16.50
C ALA A 507 -13.58 -7.66 -16.67
N GLU A 508 -12.35 -7.91 -16.20
CA GLU A 508 -11.72 -9.24 -16.26
C GLU A 508 -11.95 -10.03 -14.96
N ASN A 509 -11.75 -11.34 -14.99
CA ASN A 509 -11.93 -12.17 -13.79
C ASN A 509 -10.69 -12.10 -12.88
N LEU A 510 -10.92 -12.00 -11.56
CA LEU A 510 -9.87 -12.10 -10.54
C LEU A 510 -9.98 -13.44 -9.81
N ARG A 511 -8.91 -14.23 -9.80
CA ARG A 511 -8.79 -15.39 -8.90
C ARG A 511 -8.27 -14.91 -7.55
N PHE A 512 -9.15 -14.87 -6.56
CA PHE A 512 -8.82 -14.33 -5.24
C PHE A 512 -7.77 -15.22 -4.54
N LYS A 513 -6.73 -14.58 -4.00
CA LYS A 513 -5.72 -15.23 -3.16
C LYS A 513 -5.41 -14.37 -1.95
N GLU A 514 -5.43 -14.98 -0.77
CA GLU A 514 -5.10 -14.32 0.49
C GLU A 514 -3.67 -13.76 0.50
N GLU A 515 -2.71 -14.46 -0.11
CA GLU A 515 -1.32 -14.01 -0.21
C GLU A 515 -1.22 -12.61 -0.83
N GLY A 516 -2.04 -12.31 -1.84
CA GLY A 516 -2.03 -11.01 -2.51
C GLY A 516 -2.48 -9.87 -1.60
N VAL A 517 -3.37 -10.12 -0.64
CA VAL A 517 -3.77 -9.11 0.37
C VAL A 517 -2.62 -8.85 1.34
N ARG A 518 -1.93 -9.91 1.76
CA ARG A 518 -0.74 -9.81 2.63
C ARG A 518 0.41 -9.06 1.95
N ASP A 519 0.63 -9.31 0.66
CA ASP A 519 1.70 -8.65 -0.10
C ASP A 519 1.43 -7.13 -0.22
N VAL A 520 0.17 -6.72 -0.39
CA VAL A 520 -0.22 -5.30 -0.34
C VAL A 520 0.15 -4.64 1.00
N LEU A 521 -0.10 -5.30 2.14
CA LEU A 521 0.35 -4.78 3.44
C LEU A 521 1.86 -4.62 3.51
N LYS A 522 2.58 -5.66 3.07
CA LYS A 522 4.03 -5.74 3.18
C LYS A 522 4.73 -4.73 2.28
N ASP A 523 4.26 -4.56 1.06
CA ASP A 523 4.95 -3.81 0.01
C ASP A 523 4.48 -2.35 -0.07
N VAL A 524 3.33 -2.01 0.52
CA VAL A 524 2.75 -0.65 0.46
C VAL A 524 2.59 -0.04 1.86
N PHE A 525 1.77 -0.67 2.71
CA PHE A 525 1.39 -0.07 3.99
C PHE A 525 2.52 -0.03 5.00
N LEU A 526 3.30 -1.11 5.13
CA LEU A 526 4.45 -1.15 6.05
C LEU A 526 5.55 -0.14 5.68
N PRO A 527 6.02 -0.04 4.42
CA PRO A 527 6.98 1.00 4.02
C PRO A 527 6.46 2.41 4.31
N TRP A 528 5.20 2.67 4.02
CA TRP A 528 4.60 3.99 4.26
C TRP A 528 4.50 4.31 5.76
N TYR A 529 4.04 3.37 6.59
CA TYR A 529 4.04 3.51 8.05
C TYR A 529 5.45 3.73 8.60
N ASN A 530 6.44 3.00 8.10
CA ASN A 530 7.83 3.14 8.53
C ASN A 530 8.41 4.52 8.19
N ALA A 531 8.04 5.11 7.06
CA ALA A 531 8.42 6.49 6.70
C ALA A 531 7.79 7.51 7.65
N TYR A 532 6.51 7.34 7.98
CA TYR A 532 5.83 8.16 8.97
C TYR A 532 6.47 8.03 10.36
N ARG A 533 6.70 6.81 10.84
CA ARG A 533 7.41 6.55 12.10
C ARG A 533 8.78 7.21 12.12
N PHE A 534 9.53 7.11 11.02
CA PHE A 534 10.84 7.76 10.89
C PHE A 534 10.74 9.29 11.03
N LEU A 535 9.73 9.92 10.43
CA LEU A 535 9.47 11.35 10.62
C LEU A 535 9.23 11.67 12.10
N VAL A 536 8.30 10.97 12.76
CA VAL A 536 7.96 11.22 14.17
C VAL A 536 9.16 11.09 15.10
N GLN A 537 9.96 10.04 14.91
CA GLN A 537 11.17 9.81 15.71
C GLN A 537 12.16 10.96 15.59
N ASN A 538 12.37 11.49 14.39
CA ASN A 538 13.31 12.60 14.19
C ASN A 538 12.74 13.94 14.68
N VAL A 539 11.42 14.15 14.61
CA VAL A 539 10.76 15.30 15.23
C VAL A 539 10.88 15.27 16.75
N GLN A 540 10.70 14.10 17.37
CA GLN A 540 10.88 13.92 18.81
C GLN A 540 12.34 14.11 19.23
N ARG A 541 13.28 13.59 18.45
CA ARG A 541 14.71 13.83 18.64
C ARG A 541 15.04 15.31 18.61
N LEU A 542 14.56 16.03 17.60
CA LEU A 542 14.74 17.48 17.47
C LEU A 542 14.22 18.23 18.70
N HIS A 543 13.06 17.84 19.21
CA HIS A 543 12.51 18.43 20.43
C HIS A 543 13.36 18.12 21.67
N LYS A 544 13.85 16.87 21.81
CA LYS A 544 14.59 16.43 23.00
C LYS A 544 16.02 16.99 23.06
N GLU A 545 16.73 16.98 21.93
CA GLU A 545 18.15 17.38 21.86
C GLU A 545 18.31 18.90 21.78
N GLU A 546 17.39 19.58 21.08
CA GLU A 546 17.58 20.97 20.66
C GLU A 546 16.49 21.91 21.20
N ASN A 547 15.48 21.36 21.91
CA ASN A 547 14.33 22.09 22.46
C ASN A 547 13.50 22.85 21.41
N ILE A 548 13.55 22.43 20.14
CA ILE A 548 12.78 23.02 19.04
C ILE A 548 11.43 22.29 18.91
N GLN A 549 10.33 23.04 18.91
CA GLN A 549 9.02 22.49 18.58
C GLN A 549 8.79 22.54 17.07
N PHE A 550 8.58 21.38 16.46
CA PHE A 550 8.23 21.27 15.05
C PHE A 550 6.76 21.63 14.82
N LEU A 551 6.52 22.68 14.04
CA LEU A 551 5.19 23.14 13.63
C LEU A 551 5.18 23.31 12.12
N TYR A 552 4.36 22.51 11.43
CA TYR A 552 4.20 22.63 9.99
C TYR A 552 3.01 23.52 9.64
N ASN A 553 3.22 24.47 8.73
CA ASN A 553 2.15 25.26 8.15
C ASN A 553 2.35 25.39 6.63
N GLU A 554 1.39 24.86 5.87
CA GLU A 554 1.42 24.78 4.40
C GLU A 554 1.43 26.16 3.70
N SER A 555 1.04 27.23 4.40
CA SER A 555 1.07 28.61 3.90
C SER A 555 2.42 29.31 4.11
N THR A 556 3.21 28.87 5.09
CA THR A 556 4.50 29.47 5.44
C THR A 556 5.69 28.56 5.16
N ALA A 557 5.45 27.33 4.70
CA ALA A 557 6.48 26.35 4.37
C ALA A 557 7.43 26.93 3.30
N LYS A 558 8.73 26.98 3.63
CA LYS A 558 9.76 27.50 2.74
C LYS A 558 10.19 26.42 1.75
N LEU A 559 10.53 26.85 0.53
CA LEU A 559 11.09 25.97 -0.48
C LEU A 559 12.56 25.69 -0.14
N SER A 560 12.90 24.42 0.04
CA SER A 560 14.27 23.99 0.25
C SER A 560 15.12 24.22 -1.01
N GLY A 561 16.39 24.59 -0.81
CA GLY A 561 17.37 24.70 -1.89
C GLY A 561 17.84 23.35 -2.44
N ASN A 562 17.61 22.27 -1.70
CA ASN A 562 18.10 20.93 -2.05
C ASN A 562 17.35 20.32 -3.25
N ILE A 563 18.09 19.70 -4.18
CA ILE A 563 17.54 19.11 -5.41
C ILE A 563 16.58 17.95 -5.10
N MET A 564 16.89 17.10 -4.12
CA MET A 564 16.02 15.96 -3.76
C MET A 564 14.71 16.40 -3.09
N ASP A 565 14.74 17.50 -2.33
CA ASP A 565 13.53 18.08 -1.72
C ASP A 565 12.62 18.68 -2.79
N LYS A 566 13.19 19.43 -3.73
CA LYS A 566 12.47 19.94 -4.91
C LYS A 566 11.92 18.82 -5.78
N TRP A 567 12.71 17.78 -6.00
CA TRP A 567 12.31 16.60 -6.76
C TRP A 567 11.09 15.92 -6.15
N ILE A 568 11.14 15.56 -4.86
CA ILE A 568 10.02 14.83 -4.24
C ILE A 568 8.75 15.70 -4.18
N GLN A 569 8.88 17.02 -4.03
CA GLN A 569 7.75 17.94 -4.12
C GLN A 569 7.17 17.99 -5.54
N SER A 570 8.02 18.16 -6.57
CA SER A 570 7.59 18.08 -7.97
C SER A 570 6.88 16.77 -8.27
N PHE A 571 7.51 15.65 -7.90
CA PHE A 571 6.98 14.32 -8.14
C PHE A 571 5.65 14.08 -7.41
N THR A 572 5.46 14.68 -6.24
CA THR A 572 4.18 14.69 -5.51
C THR A 572 3.10 15.45 -6.30
N GLN A 573 3.42 16.62 -6.86
CA GLN A 573 2.47 17.39 -7.66
C GLN A 573 2.14 16.71 -9.00
N SER A 574 3.13 16.11 -9.66
CA SER A 574 2.95 15.27 -10.85
C SER A 574 2.05 14.07 -10.56
N LEU A 575 2.21 13.42 -9.40
CA LEU A 575 1.30 12.37 -8.93
C LEU A 575 -0.13 12.91 -8.74
N ILE A 576 -0.31 14.07 -8.09
CA ILE A 576 -1.63 14.68 -7.88
C ILE A 576 -2.29 15.02 -9.23
N GLN A 577 -1.53 15.56 -10.19
CA GLN A 577 -2.03 15.86 -11.53
C GLN A 577 -2.50 14.60 -12.24
N PHE A 578 -1.65 13.57 -12.29
CA PHE A 578 -1.97 12.26 -12.87
C PHE A 578 -3.23 11.66 -12.22
N PHE A 579 -3.27 11.67 -10.89
CA PHE A 579 -4.39 11.15 -10.12
C PHE A 579 -5.70 11.87 -10.48
N LYS A 580 -5.71 13.20 -10.56
CA LYS A 580 -6.90 13.99 -10.94
C LYS A 580 -7.40 13.64 -12.35
N VAL A 581 -6.48 13.50 -13.31
CA VAL A 581 -6.81 13.15 -14.70
C VAL A 581 -7.41 11.74 -14.78
N GLU A 582 -6.76 10.75 -14.17
CA GLU A 582 -7.19 9.36 -14.26
C GLU A 582 -8.49 9.10 -13.49
N MET A 583 -8.66 9.72 -12.31
CA MET A 583 -9.90 9.62 -11.54
C MET A 583 -11.08 10.32 -12.22
N ALA A 584 -10.85 11.49 -12.86
CA ALA A 584 -11.88 12.15 -13.67
C ALA A 584 -12.31 11.31 -14.88
N ALA A 585 -11.41 10.46 -15.39
CA ALA A 585 -11.68 9.49 -16.46
C ALA A 585 -12.17 8.12 -15.95
N TYR A 586 -12.42 7.96 -14.64
CA TYR A 586 -12.82 6.69 -14.00
C TYR A 586 -11.83 5.53 -14.21
N ARG A 587 -10.54 5.80 -14.41
CA ARG A 587 -9.50 4.80 -14.64
C ARG A 587 -8.80 4.39 -13.34
N LEU A 588 -9.55 3.80 -12.40
CA LEU A 588 -9.02 3.44 -11.08
C LEU A 588 -7.81 2.49 -11.15
N TYR A 589 -7.73 1.66 -12.19
CA TYR A 589 -6.68 0.65 -12.38
C TYR A 589 -5.29 1.23 -12.68
N THR A 590 -5.19 2.46 -13.18
CA THR A 590 -3.90 3.12 -13.46
C THR A 590 -3.34 3.84 -12.23
N VAL A 591 -4.24 4.24 -11.33
CA VAL A 591 -3.94 5.04 -10.14
C VAL A 591 -3.12 4.25 -9.13
N VAL A 592 -3.56 3.04 -8.77
CA VAL A 592 -2.91 2.26 -7.70
C VAL A 592 -1.45 1.90 -8.03
N PRO A 593 -1.09 1.39 -9.23
CA PRO A 593 0.31 1.13 -9.56
C PRO A 593 1.20 2.37 -9.43
N LYS A 594 0.69 3.55 -9.81
CA LYS A 594 1.44 4.81 -9.68
C LYS A 594 1.62 5.22 -8.22
N LEU A 595 0.62 5.02 -7.38
CA LEU A 595 0.69 5.25 -5.93
C LEU A 595 1.71 4.32 -5.25
N VAL A 596 1.70 3.03 -5.61
CA VAL A 596 2.68 2.05 -5.10
C VAL A 596 4.10 2.45 -5.50
N LYS A 597 4.31 2.82 -6.78
CA LYS A 597 5.60 3.35 -7.25
C LYS A 597 6.01 4.60 -6.46
N PHE A 598 5.08 5.48 -6.13
CA PHE A 598 5.39 6.67 -5.34
C PHE A 598 5.87 6.33 -3.92
N VAL A 599 5.24 5.36 -3.25
CA VAL A 599 5.69 4.90 -1.93
C VAL A 599 7.13 4.38 -1.99
N ASP A 600 7.49 3.65 -3.05
CA ASP A 600 8.87 3.23 -3.30
C ASP A 600 9.81 4.44 -3.51
N MET A 601 9.44 5.42 -4.34
CA MET A 601 10.21 6.65 -4.55
C MET A 601 10.42 7.43 -3.25
N LEU A 602 9.39 7.54 -2.42
CA LEU A 602 9.48 8.23 -1.13
C LEU A 602 10.41 7.49 -0.16
N THR A 603 10.27 6.17 -0.03
CA THR A 603 10.96 5.40 1.01
C THR A 603 12.37 4.99 0.60
N ASN A 604 12.51 4.38 -0.57
CA ASN A 604 13.77 3.79 -1.04
C ASN A 604 14.65 4.80 -1.77
N TRP A 605 14.14 5.96 -2.18
CA TRP A 605 14.97 7.00 -2.80
C TRP A 605 15.08 8.23 -1.93
N TYR A 606 13.99 8.93 -1.63
CA TYR A 606 14.04 10.18 -0.87
C TYR A 606 14.51 10.00 0.58
N VAL A 607 13.78 9.21 1.40
CA VAL A 607 14.10 9.02 2.82
C VAL A 607 15.46 8.35 3.00
N ARG A 608 15.80 7.39 2.14
CA ARG A 608 17.05 6.65 2.21
C ARG A 608 18.27 7.53 1.95
N THR A 609 18.27 8.32 0.87
CA THR A 609 19.40 9.19 0.50
C THR A 609 19.51 10.42 1.41
N ASN A 610 18.40 10.90 1.97
CA ASN A 610 18.39 12.07 2.86
C ASN A 610 18.42 11.72 4.35
N ARG A 611 18.68 10.46 4.72
CA ARG A 611 18.67 10.00 6.13
C ARG A 611 19.60 10.81 7.04
N ARG A 612 20.79 11.19 6.55
CA ARG A 612 21.75 12.01 7.33
C ARG A 612 21.21 13.42 7.58
N ARG A 613 20.62 14.04 6.57
CA ARG A 613 19.98 15.37 6.65
C ARG A 613 18.82 15.36 7.65
N LEU A 614 17.94 14.36 7.54
CA LEU A 614 16.78 14.17 8.43
C LEU A 614 17.18 13.90 9.91
N LYS A 615 18.42 13.47 10.15
CA LYS A 615 19.01 13.26 11.47
C LYS A 615 19.81 14.46 12.00
N GLY A 616 19.90 15.57 11.26
CA GLY A 616 20.64 16.76 11.69
C GLY A 616 22.14 16.71 11.46
N GLU A 617 22.68 15.67 10.82
CA GLU A 617 24.13 15.54 10.57
C GLU A 617 24.67 16.57 9.57
N SER A 618 23.79 17.21 8.78
CA SER A 618 24.14 18.23 7.77
C SER A 618 23.89 19.67 8.22
N GLY A 619 23.53 19.87 9.50
CA GLY A 619 23.18 21.16 10.06
C GLY A 619 21.70 21.28 10.42
N MET A 620 21.40 22.23 11.32
CA MET A 620 20.10 22.36 11.96
C MET A 620 19.01 22.90 11.02
N GLU A 621 19.29 23.97 10.27
CA GLU A 621 18.33 24.55 9.33
C GLU A 621 17.94 23.55 8.23
N ASP A 622 18.93 22.86 7.65
CA ASP A 622 18.72 21.83 6.63
C ASP A 622 17.90 20.65 7.17
N CYS A 623 18.11 20.26 8.43
CA CYS A 623 17.30 19.23 9.09
C CYS A 623 15.83 19.63 9.17
N VAL A 624 15.54 20.87 9.57
CA VAL A 624 14.16 21.37 9.68
C VAL A 624 13.50 21.39 8.30
N TRP A 625 14.18 21.91 7.27
CA TRP A 625 13.63 21.94 5.90
C TRP A 625 13.38 20.54 5.32
N ALA A 626 14.28 19.59 5.58
CA ALA A 626 14.09 18.21 5.15
C ALA A 626 12.91 17.53 5.86
N LEU A 627 12.72 17.80 7.17
CA LEU A 627 11.58 17.30 7.95
C LEU A 627 10.26 17.95 7.52
N GLU A 628 10.24 19.26 7.24
CA GLU A 628 9.08 19.96 6.68
C GLU A 628 8.68 19.39 5.31
N THR A 629 9.66 19.13 4.45
CA THR A 629 9.43 18.52 3.13
C THR A 629 8.86 17.11 3.28
N LEU A 630 9.45 16.27 4.13
CA LEU A 630 8.96 14.92 4.37
C LEU A 630 7.53 14.93 4.94
N PHE A 631 7.24 15.82 5.90
CA PHE A 631 5.89 16.01 6.42
C PHE A 631 4.92 16.43 5.31
N SER A 632 5.27 17.42 4.49
CA SER A 632 4.43 17.93 3.40
C SER A 632 4.07 16.83 2.39
N VAL A 633 5.04 15.99 2.02
CA VAL A 633 4.84 14.87 1.09
C VAL A 633 3.95 13.80 1.72
N LEU A 634 4.22 13.39 2.96
CA LEU A 634 3.40 12.42 3.68
C LEU A 634 1.97 12.93 3.87
N PHE A 635 1.80 14.21 4.18
CA PHE A 635 0.49 14.84 4.34
C PHE A 635 -0.29 14.88 3.01
N SER A 636 0.38 15.20 1.91
CA SER A 636 -0.20 15.17 0.57
C SER A 636 -0.62 13.75 0.17
N MET A 637 0.22 12.76 0.47
CA MET A 637 -0.09 11.34 0.29
C MET A 637 -1.30 10.90 1.10
N CYS A 638 -1.43 11.33 2.36
CA CYS A 638 -2.61 11.03 3.17
C CYS A 638 -3.90 11.57 2.53
N ARG A 639 -3.87 12.78 1.95
CA ARG A 639 -5.03 13.36 1.25
C ARG A 639 -5.38 12.55 0.00
N LEU A 640 -4.38 12.18 -0.80
CA LEU A 640 -4.55 11.30 -1.97
C LEU A 640 -5.13 9.94 -1.60
N MET A 641 -4.62 9.31 -0.55
CA MET A 641 -5.05 7.98 -0.16
C MET A 641 -6.40 7.96 0.60
N ASN A 642 -6.88 9.12 1.07
CA ASN A 642 -8.19 9.25 1.76
C ASN A 642 -9.37 8.72 0.91
N ILE A 643 -9.25 8.71 -0.42
CA ILE A 643 -10.26 8.09 -1.30
C ILE A 643 -10.41 6.58 -1.12
N SER A 644 -9.34 5.87 -0.73
CA SER A 644 -9.31 4.40 -0.71
C SER A 644 -9.13 3.80 0.68
N LEU A 645 -8.73 4.60 1.67
CA LEU A 645 -8.27 4.12 2.98
C LEU A 645 -9.08 4.65 4.17
N THR A 646 -9.15 3.81 5.19
CA THR A 646 -9.72 4.04 6.51
C THR A 646 -8.72 4.83 7.36
N HIS A 647 -8.36 6.04 6.90
CA HIS A 647 -7.74 7.18 7.61
C HIS A 647 -6.55 6.94 8.55
N PHE A 648 -5.86 5.79 8.48
CA PHE A 648 -4.82 5.42 9.44
C PHE A 648 -3.77 6.53 9.71
N ILE A 649 -3.21 7.15 8.67
CA ILE A 649 -2.11 8.12 8.85
C ILE A 649 -2.62 9.56 9.06
N LEU A 650 -3.87 9.87 8.69
CA LEU A 650 -4.41 11.22 8.81
C LEU A 650 -4.66 11.61 10.28
N TYR A 651 -5.09 10.65 11.11
CA TYR A 651 -5.40 10.88 12.53
C TYR A 651 -4.16 11.13 13.39
N VAL A 652 -3.00 10.61 12.98
CA VAL A 652 -1.74 10.77 13.75
C VAL A 652 -0.96 12.02 13.32
N VAL A 653 -1.37 12.65 12.22
CA VAL A 653 -0.73 13.86 11.66
C VAL A 653 -1.53 15.13 11.98
N LEU A 654 -2.86 15.05 12.14
CA LEU A 654 -3.74 16.19 12.42
C LEU A 654 -4.53 16.01 13.74
N PRO A 655 -4.89 17.11 14.44
CA PRO A 655 -5.85 17.05 15.53
C PRO A 655 -7.22 16.54 15.04
N ALA A 656 -7.93 15.83 15.92
CA ALA A 656 -9.25 15.23 15.68
C ALA A 656 -10.29 16.18 15.05
N SER A 657 -10.19 17.48 15.32
CA SER A 657 -11.09 18.52 14.81
C SER A 657 -10.89 18.90 13.33
N GLN A 658 -9.83 18.43 12.65
CA GLN A 658 -9.54 18.71 11.23
C GLN A 658 -9.51 17.46 10.35
N THR A 659 -9.91 16.30 10.87
CA THR A 659 -9.81 14.97 10.23
C THR A 659 -10.78 14.73 9.07
N MET A 660 -11.42 15.79 8.56
CA MET A 660 -12.41 15.68 7.50
C MET A 660 -11.76 15.47 6.14
N MET A 661 -12.57 15.07 5.17
CA MET A 661 -12.15 14.72 3.80
C MET A 661 -11.59 15.95 3.06
N LEU A 662 -10.34 16.29 3.37
CA LEU A 662 -9.64 17.47 2.86
C LEU A 662 -9.50 17.37 1.34
N SER A 663 -9.84 18.45 0.63
CA SER A 663 -9.58 18.60 -0.81
C SER A 663 -8.09 18.43 -1.10
N PHE A 664 -7.71 18.12 -2.33
CA PHE A 664 -6.28 18.11 -2.72
C PHE A 664 -5.79 19.55 -2.93
N ILE A 665 -4.55 19.86 -2.55
CA ILE A 665 -3.87 21.09 -2.97
C ILE A 665 -2.94 20.73 -4.12
N TYR A 666 -3.26 21.28 -5.29
CA TYR A 666 -2.48 21.13 -6.50
C TYR A 666 -1.82 22.46 -6.83
N ARG A 667 -0.50 22.46 -7.00
CA ARG A 667 0.31 23.62 -7.35
C ARG A 667 1.19 23.30 -8.54
N GLU A 668 0.69 23.59 -9.74
CA GLU A 668 1.39 23.33 -11.01
C GLU A 668 2.77 23.99 -11.06
N ALA A 669 2.94 25.18 -10.45
CA ALA A 669 4.20 25.90 -10.40
C ALA A 669 5.34 25.16 -9.67
N LEU A 670 5.05 24.09 -8.91
CA LEU A 670 6.07 23.28 -8.25
C LEU A 670 6.51 22.07 -9.09
N ILE A 671 5.88 21.83 -10.24
CA ILE A 671 6.28 20.75 -11.15
C ILE A 671 7.51 21.20 -11.95
N ASP A 672 8.60 20.46 -11.80
CA ASP A 672 9.85 20.62 -12.51
C ASP A 672 10.22 19.31 -13.22
N SER A 673 9.86 19.23 -14.49
CA SER A 673 10.09 18.06 -15.35
C SER A 673 11.57 17.78 -15.60
N ARG A 674 12.43 18.80 -15.53
CA ARG A 674 13.88 18.65 -15.69
C ARG A 674 14.47 17.96 -14.47
N ILE A 675 14.11 18.37 -13.26
CA ILE A 675 14.56 17.71 -12.02
C ILE A 675 14.06 16.26 -11.96
N GLU A 676 12.79 16.01 -12.33
CA GLU A 676 12.26 14.64 -12.39
C GLU A 676 13.04 13.74 -13.36
N SER A 677 13.38 14.28 -14.54
CA SER A 677 14.20 13.56 -15.54
C SER A 677 15.63 13.33 -15.05
N ALA A 678 16.24 14.33 -14.41
CA ALA A 678 17.58 14.24 -13.83
C ALA A 678 17.66 13.15 -12.75
N VAL A 679 16.70 13.10 -11.83
CA VAL A 679 16.64 12.08 -10.79
C VAL A 679 16.34 10.70 -11.40
N SER A 680 15.47 10.59 -12.40
CA SER A 680 15.23 9.32 -13.11
C SER A 680 16.51 8.78 -13.74
N ARG A 681 17.31 9.64 -14.39
CA ARG A 681 18.61 9.25 -14.98
C ARG A 681 19.60 8.80 -13.89
N MET A 682 19.67 9.53 -12.77
CA MET A 682 20.48 9.14 -11.60
C MET A 682 20.08 7.76 -11.06
N GLN A 683 18.76 7.50 -10.96
CA GLN A 683 18.23 6.20 -10.53
C GLN A 683 18.64 5.08 -11.48
N SER A 684 18.48 5.26 -12.79
CA SER A 684 18.95 4.30 -13.81
C SER A 684 20.44 3.99 -13.64
N VAL A 685 21.30 5.01 -13.43
CA VAL A 685 22.75 4.79 -13.22
C VAL A 685 23.02 3.92 -11.98
N ILE A 686 22.34 4.21 -10.86
CA ILE A 686 22.49 3.48 -9.61
C ILE A 686 21.97 2.03 -9.74
N GLU A 687 20.83 1.83 -10.40
CA GLU A 687 20.25 0.50 -10.62
C GLU A 687 21.16 -0.35 -11.52
N LEU A 688 21.62 0.20 -12.64
CA LEU A 688 22.54 -0.49 -13.55
C LEU A 688 23.86 -0.85 -12.84
N GLY A 689 24.42 0.06 -12.05
CA GLY A 689 25.61 -0.21 -11.23
C GLY A 689 25.40 -1.32 -10.20
N ARG A 690 24.21 -1.38 -9.56
CA ARG A 690 23.85 -2.47 -8.64
C ARG A 690 23.70 -3.81 -9.35
N VAL A 691 23.07 -3.83 -10.52
CA VAL A 691 22.94 -5.05 -11.34
C VAL A 691 24.32 -5.58 -11.75
N ILE A 692 25.24 -4.69 -12.13
CA ILE A 692 26.64 -5.06 -12.42
C ILE A 692 27.30 -5.71 -11.20
N ARG A 693 27.15 -5.08 -10.02
CA ARG A 693 27.66 -5.64 -8.76
C ARG A 693 27.09 -7.01 -8.45
N ASP A 694 25.77 -7.17 -8.52
CA ASP A 694 25.11 -8.44 -8.22
C ASP A 694 25.54 -9.54 -9.20
N ARG A 695 25.63 -9.22 -10.49
CA ARG A 695 26.11 -10.15 -11.54
C ARG A 695 27.52 -10.66 -11.27
N LYS A 696 28.41 -9.79 -10.80
CA LYS A 696 29.79 -10.15 -10.42
C LYS A 696 29.93 -10.57 -8.96
N THR A 697 28.82 -10.65 -8.22
CA THR A 697 28.78 -10.98 -6.79
C THR A 697 29.68 -10.06 -5.93
N LEU A 698 29.77 -8.79 -6.31
CA LEU A 698 30.56 -7.76 -5.62
C LEU A 698 29.70 -7.09 -4.54
N PRO A 699 30.00 -7.27 -3.23
CA PRO A 699 29.14 -6.72 -2.19
C PRO A 699 29.26 -5.19 -2.10
N VAL A 700 28.16 -4.49 -1.86
CA VAL A 700 28.12 -3.01 -1.90
C VAL A 700 29.07 -2.32 -0.90
N LYS A 701 29.43 -3.04 0.17
CA LYS A 701 30.33 -2.58 1.24
C LYS A 701 31.76 -2.37 0.77
N TYR A 702 32.17 -3.06 -0.30
CA TYR A 702 33.50 -2.89 -0.87
C TYR A 702 33.47 -1.67 -1.79
N PRO A 703 34.31 -0.65 -1.51
CA PRO A 703 34.40 0.50 -2.40
C PRO A 703 34.99 0.04 -3.73
N LEU A 704 34.52 0.62 -4.84
CA LEU A 704 35.14 0.42 -6.16
C LEU A 704 35.79 1.72 -6.64
N ARG A 705 36.68 1.62 -7.61
CA ARG A 705 37.44 2.77 -8.12
C ARG A 705 36.54 3.80 -8.76
N GLU A 706 35.84 3.40 -9.81
CA GLU A 706 35.05 4.33 -10.58
C GLU A 706 33.82 3.69 -11.21
N VAL A 707 32.86 4.56 -11.49
CA VAL A 707 31.76 4.30 -12.39
C VAL A 707 31.86 5.27 -13.56
N VAL A 708 31.82 4.75 -14.78
CA VAL A 708 31.78 5.56 -16.00
C VAL A 708 30.37 5.53 -16.56
N VAL A 709 29.81 6.71 -16.80
CA VAL A 709 28.48 6.87 -17.38
C VAL A 709 28.63 7.46 -18.77
N ILE A 710 28.09 6.76 -19.75
CA ILE A 710 28.14 7.13 -21.16
C ILE A 710 26.75 7.50 -21.64
N HIS A 711 26.60 8.71 -22.16
CA HIS A 711 25.34 9.22 -22.72
C HIS A 711 25.64 10.15 -23.90
N GLN A 712 24.79 10.13 -24.94
CA GLN A 712 24.98 10.94 -26.15
C GLN A 712 24.62 12.43 -25.93
N ASP A 713 23.55 12.69 -25.18
CA ASP A 713 23.12 14.04 -24.81
C ASP A 713 24.02 14.65 -23.71
N SER A 714 24.59 15.81 -23.99
CA SER A 714 25.43 16.56 -23.05
C SER A 714 24.65 17.19 -21.90
N GLU A 715 23.37 17.53 -22.09
CA GLU A 715 22.54 18.06 -21.00
C GLU A 715 22.25 16.97 -19.96
N ALA A 716 21.99 15.74 -20.42
CA ALA A 716 21.83 14.59 -19.54
C ALA A 716 23.06 14.31 -18.67
N LEU A 717 24.26 14.48 -19.23
CA LEU A 717 25.50 14.36 -18.45
C LEU A 717 25.62 15.47 -17.39
N GLN A 718 25.24 16.70 -17.70
CA GLN A 718 25.22 17.79 -16.70
C GLN A 718 24.23 17.53 -15.57
N ASP A 719 23.05 17.01 -15.88
CA ASP A 719 22.05 16.65 -14.87
C ASP A 719 22.61 15.55 -13.93
N ILE A 720 23.23 14.50 -14.49
CA ILE A 720 23.89 13.42 -13.73
C ILE A 720 25.05 13.96 -12.88
N GLN A 721 25.84 14.88 -13.43
CA GLN A 721 26.94 15.54 -12.73
C GLN A 721 26.45 16.30 -11.49
N SER A 722 25.31 16.98 -11.57
CA SER A 722 24.70 17.72 -10.44
C SER A 722 24.32 16.79 -9.27
N LEU A 723 24.03 15.52 -9.57
CA LEU A 723 23.63 14.49 -8.62
C LEU A 723 24.77 13.50 -8.29
N GLN A 724 26.01 13.78 -8.70
CA GLN A 724 27.18 12.91 -8.51
C GLN A 724 27.30 12.38 -7.07
N LYS A 725 27.10 13.26 -6.08
CA LYS A 725 27.23 12.90 -4.66
C LYS A 725 26.39 11.68 -4.30
N TYR A 726 25.14 11.64 -4.78
CA TYR A 726 24.23 10.55 -4.50
C TYR A 726 24.68 9.26 -5.20
N ILE A 727 25.13 9.33 -6.46
CA ILE A 727 25.61 8.17 -7.22
C ILE A 727 26.82 7.52 -6.54
N VAL A 728 27.80 8.35 -6.16
CA VAL A 728 29.06 7.94 -5.51
C VAL A 728 28.79 7.28 -4.16
N GLU A 729 27.94 7.88 -3.32
CA GLU A 729 27.55 7.33 -2.02
C GLU A 729 26.76 6.03 -2.16
N GLU A 730 25.86 5.95 -3.13
CA GLU A 730 24.94 4.83 -3.33
C GLU A 730 25.58 3.59 -3.96
N LEU A 731 26.45 3.82 -4.94
CA LEU A 731 27.26 2.78 -5.54
C LEU A 731 28.55 2.54 -4.75
N ASN A 732 28.86 3.30 -3.69
CA ASN A 732 30.12 3.21 -2.95
C ASN A 732 31.31 3.10 -3.92
N VAL A 733 31.44 4.10 -4.78
CA VAL A 733 32.56 4.26 -5.73
C VAL A 733 33.35 5.51 -5.36
N ARG A 734 34.63 5.62 -5.74
CA ARG A 734 35.41 6.84 -5.43
C ARG A 734 35.19 7.95 -6.44
N GLN A 735 34.99 7.60 -7.70
CA GLN A 735 34.88 8.57 -8.79
C GLN A 735 33.71 8.24 -9.73
N LEU A 736 33.07 9.31 -10.22
CA LEU A 736 32.13 9.28 -11.34
C LEU A 736 32.82 9.92 -12.54
N THR A 737 32.89 9.20 -13.65
CA THR A 737 33.44 9.69 -14.92
C THR A 737 32.32 9.77 -15.94
N LEU A 738 32.15 10.92 -16.58
CA LEU A 738 31.12 11.14 -17.60
C LEU A 738 31.77 11.19 -18.98
N SER A 739 31.18 10.52 -19.97
CA SER A 739 31.70 10.50 -21.33
C SER A 739 30.60 10.42 -22.38
N THR A 740 30.87 10.95 -23.57
CA THR A 740 30.03 10.79 -24.77
C THR A 740 30.61 9.74 -25.74
N GLU A 741 31.85 9.33 -25.54
CA GLU A 741 32.64 8.52 -26.48
C GLU A 741 32.62 7.04 -26.07
N LYS A 742 31.67 6.28 -26.64
CA LYS A 742 31.56 4.82 -26.43
C LYS A 742 32.77 4.04 -26.94
N ASP A 743 33.36 4.49 -28.04
CA ASP A 743 34.44 3.77 -28.75
C ASP A 743 35.75 3.76 -27.95
N LYS A 744 35.96 4.78 -27.10
CA LYS A 744 37.11 4.91 -26.19
C LYS A 744 37.23 3.72 -25.23
N TYR A 745 36.11 3.10 -24.87
CA TYR A 745 36.05 1.99 -23.92
C TYR A 745 35.93 0.61 -24.62
N GLY A 746 36.07 0.56 -25.96
CA GLY A 746 36.04 -0.68 -26.73
C GLY A 746 34.69 -1.39 -26.72
N ILE A 747 33.59 -0.64 -26.62
CA ILE A 747 32.24 -1.20 -26.43
C ILE A 747 31.52 -1.33 -27.77
N ARG A 748 31.00 -2.54 -28.04
CA ARG A 748 30.21 -2.87 -29.23
C ARG A 748 28.81 -3.35 -28.87
N LEU A 749 27.83 -2.98 -29.68
CA LEU A 749 26.46 -3.50 -29.59
C LEU A 749 26.37 -4.92 -30.14
N ARG A 750 25.64 -5.77 -29.43
CA ARG A 750 25.26 -7.14 -29.78
C ARG A 750 23.76 -7.32 -29.56
N ALA A 751 23.09 -8.08 -30.41
CA ALA A 751 21.69 -8.46 -30.22
C ALA A 751 21.55 -9.91 -29.73
N GLU A 752 20.66 -10.12 -28.77
CA GLU A 752 20.15 -11.43 -28.39
C GLU A 752 18.67 -11.57 -28.77
N PRO A 753 18.24 -12.69 -29.36
CA PRO A 753 16.84 -12.90 -29.73
C PRO A 753 15.96 -13.19 -28.50
N ASP A 754 14.75 -12.60 -28.46
CA ASP A 754 13.72 -13.05 -27.51
C ASP A 754 13.15 -14.40 -27.97
N HIS A 755 13.62 -15.47 -27.33
CA HIS A 755 13.26 -16.83 -27.71
C HIS A 755 11.76 -17.14 -27.56
N VAL A 756 11.01 -16.42 -26.72
CA VAL A 756 9.59 -16.67 -26.49
C VAL A 756 8.74 -16.01 -27.57
N ILE A 757 9.02 -14.74 -27.88
CA ILE A 757 8.28 -13.96 -28.88
C ILE A 757 8.61 -14.47 -30.29
N LEU A 758 9.90 -14.56 -30.62
CA LEU A 758 10.36 -15.04 -31.93
C LEU A 758 10.02 -16.52 -32.14
N GLY A 759 10.03 -17.34 -31.09
CA GLY A 759 9.66 -18.75 -31.17
C GLY A 759 8.19 -18.95 -31.59
N ARG A 760 7.27 -18.13 -31.05
CA ARG A 760 5.85 -18.16 -31.43
C ARG A 760 5.62 -17.65 -32.86
N ARG A 761 6.33 -16.58 -33.25
CA ARG A 761 6.15 -15.93 -34.55
C ARG A 761 6.80 -16.68 -35.71
N LEU A 762 8.07 -17.08 -35.57
CA LEU A 762 8.90 -17.57 -36.66
C LEU A 762 8.87 -19.10 -36.83
N LYS A 763 8.37 -19.86 -35.86
CA LYS A 763 8.22 -21.33 -35.89
C LYS A 763 9.46 -22.04 -36.50
N GLY A 764 9.38 -22.55 -37.73
CA GLY A 764 10.46 -23.27 -38.41
C GLY A 764 11.67 -22.41 -38.80
N ALA A 765 11.48 -21.11 -39.07
CA ALA A 765 12.54 -20.17 -39.43
C ALA A 765 13.34 -19.66 -38.21
N PHE A 766 12.87 -19.95 -36.99
CA PHE A 766 13.44 -19.46 -35.74
C PHE A 766 14.95 -19.75 -35.60
N LYS A 767 15.41 -20.96 -35.95
CA LYS A 767 16.83 -21.32 -35.83
C LYS A 767 17.73 -20.50 -36.75
N ALA A 768 17.30 -20.29 -37.99
CA ALA A 768 18.05 -19.52 -38.99
C ALA A 768 18.12 -18.05 -38.61
N VAL A 769 16.97 -17.44 -38.30
CA VAL A 769 16.89 -16.03 -37.86
C VAL A 769 17.68 -15.80 -36.57
N THR A 770 17.63 -16.71 -35.60
CA THR A 770 18.43 -16.61 -34.35
C THR A 770 19.94 -16.63 -34.62
N ALA A 771 20.41 -17.41 -35.59
CA ALA A 771 21.82 -17.42 -35.99
C ALA A 771 22.20 -16.09 -36.66
N SER A 772 21.39 -15.62 -37.61
CA SER A 772 21.60 -14.35 -38.31
C SER A 772 21.57 -13.13 -37.37
N ILE A 773 20.72 -13.14 -36.32
CA ILE A 773 20.69 -12.09 -35.29
C ILE A 773 22.03 -11.98 -34.56
N LYS A 774 22.70 -13.10 -34.30
CA LYS A 774 24.00 -13.11 -33.59
C LYS A 774 25.15 -12.59 -34.44
N GLU A 775 24.98 -12.54 -35.77
CA GLU A 775 25.98 -12.06 -36.73
C GLU A 775 25.81 -10.56 -37.08
N LEU A 776 24.76 -9.91 -36.58
CA LEU A 776 24.52 -8.48 -36.81
C LEU A 776 25.68 -7.63 -36.30
N ARG A 777 26.15 -6.70 -37.15
CA ARG A 777 27.21 -5.76 -36.80
C ARG A 777 26.67 -4.60 -35.96
N SER A 778 27.51 -3.99 -35.13
CA SER A 778 27.10 -2.86 -34.27
C SER A 778 26.51 -1.69 -35.06
N GLU A 779 27.03 -1.36 -36.26
CA GLU A 779 26.46 -0.32 -37.14
C GLU A 779 25.00 -0.60 -37.55
N GLN A 780 24.66 -1.87 -37.78
CA GLN A 780 23.30 -2.28 -38.13
C GLN A 780 22.38 -2.21 -36.91
N LEU A 781 22.90 -2.55 -35.73
CA LEU A 781 22.17 -2.48 -34.47
C LEU A 781 21.94 -1.04 -34.01
N GLU A 782 22.89 -0.13 -34.27
CA GLU A 782 22.71 1.32 -34.04
C GLU A 782 21.67 1.91 -34.98
N THR A 783 21.64 1.44 -36.23
CA THR A 783 20.59 1.83 -37.18
C THR A 783 19.23 1.33 -36.70
N PHE A 784 19.14 0.06 -36.27
CA PHE A 784 17.93 -0.53 -35.67
C PHE A 784 17.45 0.27 -34.45
N GLN A 785 18.36 0.68 -33.57
CA GLN A 785 18.04 1.48 -32.38
C GLN A 785 17.46 2.87 -32.73
N ARG A 786 17.73 3.38 -33.93
CA ARG A 786 17.19 4.66 -34.44
C ARG A 786 15.91 4.47 -35.27
N THR A 787 15.79 3.38 -36.03
CA THR A 787 14.67 3.13 -36.95
C THR A 787 13.56 2.27 -36.36
N GLY A 788 13.81 1.56 -35.25
CA GLY A 788 12.86 0.68 -34.55
C GLY A 788 12.54 -0.64 -35.27
N SER A 789 13.18 -0.90 -36.41
CA SER A 789 12.97 -2.10 -37.24
C SER A 789 14.23 -2.47 -38.02
N ILE A 790 14.45 -3.78 -38.22
CA ILE A 790 15.56 -4.33 -39.01
C ILE A 790 15.14 -5.59 -39.75
N MET A 791 15.59 -5.73 -41.01
CA MET A 791 15.38 -6.94 -41.80
C MET A 791 16.51 -7.95 -41.55
N VAL A 792 16.18 -9.13 -41.04
CA VAL A 792 17.12 -10.22 -40.79
C VAL A 792 16.60 -11.50 -41.44
N ASP A 793 17.39 -12.06 -42.36
CA ASP A 793 17.07 -13.32 -43.05
C ASP A 793 15.65 -13.35 -43.68
N GLY A 794 15.24 -12.23 -44.27
CA GLY A 794 13.92 -12.07 -44.93
C GLY A 794 12.75 -11.73 -43.99
N HIS A 795 12.99 -11.58 -42.68
CA HIS A 795 11.98 -11.23 -41.69
C HIS A 795 12.22 -9.84 -41.08
N GLU A 796 11.15 -9.07 -40.93
CA GLU A 796 11.17 -7.79 -40.21
C GLU A 796 11.13 -8.06 -38.69
N LEU A 797 12.13 -7.54 -37.98
CA LEU A 797 12.25 -7.61 -36.53
C LEU A 797 12.02 -6.22 -35.93
N HIS A 798 11.26 -6.17 -34.84
CA HIS A 798 10.95 -4.96 -34.07
C HIS A 798 11.61 -5.00 -32.69
N GLU A 799 11.50 -3.91 -31.91
CA GLU A 799 12.09 -3.80 -30.56
C GLU A 799 11.70 -4.93 -29.61
N GLU A 800 10.49 -5.49 -29.75
CA GLU A 800 10.01 -6.61 -28.94
C GLU A 800 10.66 -7.96 -29.29
N ASP A 801 11.34 -8.06 -30.43
CA ASP A 801 11.97 -9.29 -30.91
C ASP A 801 13.43 -9.44 -30.45
N LEU A 802 14.09 -8.33 -30.14
CA LEU A 802 15.54 -8.26 -29.95
C LEU A 802 15.89 -7.57 -28.63
N ARG A 803 16.79 -8.18 -27.86
CA ARG A 803 17.43 -7.58 -26.70
C ARG A 803 18.82 -7.10 -27.07
N LEU A 804 19.02 -5.78 -27.09
CA LEU A 804 20.34 -5.19 -27.31
C LEU A 804 21.18 -5.28 -26.02
N MET A 805 22.44 -5.67 -26.18
CA MET A 805 23.43 -5.78 -25.12
C MET A 805 24.74 -5.16 -25.59
N TYR A 806 25.45 -4.51 -24.67
CA TYR A 806 26.80 -4.02 -24.94
C TYR A 806 27.82 -5.07 -24.51
N THR A 807 28.84 -5.28 -25.34
CA THR A 807 29.93 -6.22 -25.11
C THR A 807 31.27 -5.56 -25.41
N PHE A 808 32.32 -5.95 -24.69
CA PHE A 808 33.67 -5.44 -24.94
C PHE A 808 34.32 -6.15 -26.13
N ASP A 809 35.13 -5.43 -26.89
CA ASP A 809 35.94 -5.98 -27.96
C ASP A 809 37.00 -6.94 -27.40
N GLN A 810 37.15 -8.13 -27.99
CA GLN A 810 38.02 -9.20 -27.48
C GLN A 810 39.51 -8.82 -27.50
N THR A 811 39.89 -7.82 -28.29
CA THR A 811 41.25 -7.30 -28.43
C THR A 811 41.60 -6.21 -27.40
N SER A 812 40.60 -5.59 -26.77
CA SER A 812 40.81 -4.57 -25.74
C SER A 812 40.77 -5.25 -24.36
N GLY A 813 41.88 -5.30 -23.64
CA GLY A 813 41.95 -5.80 -22.25
C GLY A 813 41.07 -5.03 -21.23
N MET A 814 40.16 -4.18 -21.69
CA MET A 814 39.20 -3.42 -20.88
C MET A 814 38.09 -4.31 -20.31
N GLY A 815 37.76 -5.44 -20.94
CA GLY A 815 36.76 -6.39 -20.43
C GLY A 815 37.17 -7.13 -19.14
N THR A 816 38.46 -7.07 -18.76
CA THR A 816 38.94 -7.53 -17.45
C THR A 816 38.90 -6.44 -16.37
N GLN A 817 38.83 -5.17 -16.77
CA GLN A 817 38.81 -4.01 -15.87
C GLN A 817 37.38 -3.52 -15.59
N TYR A 818 36.55 -3.41 -16.62
CA TYR A 818 35.18 -2.90 -16.52
C TYR A 818 34.15 -3.98 -16.84
N GLU A 819 33.02 -3.91 -16.14
CA GLU A 819 31.79 -4.60 -16.53
C GLU A 819 30.75 -3.57 -16.97
N ALA A 820 30.07 -3.83 -18.09
CA ALA A 820 29.10 -2.92 -18.69
C ALA A 820 27.67 -3.40 -18.48
N HIS A 821 26.76 -2.45 -18.29
CA HIS A 821 25.33 -2.64 -18.44
C HIS A 821 24.70 -1.36 -18.95
N SER A 822 23.70 -1.49 -19.80
CA SER A 822 22.89 -0.35 -20.24
C SER A 822 21.41 -0.62 -20.00
N ASP A 823 20.63 0.45 -20.02
CA ASP A 823 19.22 0.41 -20.37
C ASP A 823 19.01 1.18 -21.70
N ALA A 824 17.77 1.57 -22.01
CA ALA A 824 17.46 2.36 -23.21
C ALA A 824 17.98 3.81 -23.13
N GLN A 825 18.29 4.32 -21.94
CA GLN A 825 18.64 5.71 -21.69
C GLN A 825 20.14 5.90 -21.50
N VAL A 826 20.82 5.02 -20.75
CA VAL A 826 22.21 5.24 -20.33
C VAL A 826 23.04 3.95 -20.34
N LEU A 827 24.32 4.09 -20.65
CA LEU A 827 25.32 3.02 -20.55
C LEU A 827 26.20 3.27 -19.33
N VAL A 828 26.33 2.27 -18.46
CA VAL A 828 27.12 2.33 -17.23
C VAL A 828 28.22 1.27 -17.29
N LEU A 829 29.43 1.68 -16.96
CA LEU A 829 30.59 0.83 -16.76
C LEU A 829 31.01 0.92 -15.31
N LEU A 830 31.28 -0.22 -14.69
CA LEU A 830 31.80 -0.26 -13.33
C LEU A 830 33.17 -0.90 -13.34
N ASP A 831 34.16 -0.24 -12.75
CA ASP A 831 35.49 -0.82 -12.57
C ASP A 831 35.40 -1.95 -11.51
N ILE A 832 35.71 -3.18 -11.93
CA ILE A 832 35.65 -4.40 -11.12
C ILE A 832 37.03 -4.89 -10.71
N THR A 833 38.09 -4.12 -10.97
CA THR A 833 39.47 -4.52 -10.70
C THR A 833 39.70 -4.57 -9.18
N PRO A 834 40.18 -5.69 -8.63
CA PRO A 834 40.42 -5.81 -7.19
C PRO A 834 41.59 -4.91 -6.77
N ASP A 835 41.32 -4.00 -5.84
CA ASP A 835 42.34 -3.17 -5.17
C ASP A 835 42.43 -3.62 -3.72
N GLN A 836 43.61 -4.05 -3.28
CA GLN A 836 43.82 -4.64 -1.95
C GLN A 836 43.40 -3.66 -0.83
N SER A 837 43.65 -2.36 -1.00
CA SER A 837 43.21 -1.34 -0.03
C SER A 837 41.68 -1.25 0.11
N MET A 838 40.95 -1.57 -0.97
CA MET A 838 39.48 -1.57 -0.99
C MET A 838 38.91 -2.84 -0.35
N VAL A 839 39.62 -3.96 -0.48
CA VAL A 839 39.27 -5.20 0.22
C VAL A 839 39.41 -5.00 1.73
N ASP A 840 40.52 -4.39 2.18
CA ASP A 840 40.79 -4.11 3.59
C ASP A 840 39.70 -3.20 4.20
N GLU A 841 39.34 -2.11 3.52
CA GLU A 841 38.26 -1.20 3.95
C GLU A 841 36.89 -1.91 3.98
N GLY A 842 36.63 -2.80 3.02
CA GLY A 842 35.42 -3.62 2.96
C GLY A 842 35.31 -4.59 4.15
N VAL A 843 36.43 -5.21 4.53
CA VAL A 843 36.53 -6.08 5.72
C VAL A 843 36.30 -5.27 7.00
N ALA A 844 36.86 -4.06 7.12
CA ALA A 844 36.59 -3.16 8.25
C ALA A 844 35.09 -2.82 8.38
N ARG A 845 34.38 -2.58 7.26
CA ARG A 845 32.92 -2.42 7.26
C ARG A 845 32.15 -3.68 7.66
N GLU A 846 32.65 -4.86 7.32
CA GLU A 846 32.07 -6.12 7.79
C GLU A 846 32.19 -6.26 9.32
N VAL A 847 33.33 -5.88 9.90
CA VAL A 847 33.53 -5.83 11.36
C VAL A 847 32.53 -4.86 12.01
N ILE A 848 32.38 -3.62 11.50
CA ILE A 848 31.38 -2.67 11.98
C ILE A 848 29.97 -3.28 11.96
N ASN A 849 29.60 -3.97 10.89
CA ASN A 849 28.30 -4.61 10.77
C ASN A 849 28.10 -5.74 11.80
N ARG A 850 29.14 -6.51 12.13
CA ARG A 850 29.06 -7.52 13.21
C ARG A 850 28.83 -6.85 14.56
N ILE A 851 29.56 -5.77 14.86
CA ILE A 851 29.37 -4.96 16.08
C ILE A 851 27.94 -4.42 16.18
N GLN A 852 27.39 -3.89 15.08
CA GLN A 852 26.03 -3.33 15.08
C GLN A 852 24.94 -4.42 15.20
N LYS A 853 25.15 -5.60 14.61
CA LYS A 853 24.25 -6.76 14.83
C LYS A 853 24.28 -7.20 16.29
N LEU A 854 25.46 -7.24 16.88
CA LEU A 854 25.66 -7.60 18.27
C LEU A 854 24.97 -6.58 19.21
N ARG A 855 25.06 -5.27 18.93
CA ARG A 855 24.28 -4.23 19.63
C ARG A 855 22.78 -4.49 19.61
N LYS A 856 22.21 -4.80 18.44
CA LYS A 856 20.79 -5.11 18.31
C LYS A 856 20.39 -6.35 19.11
N LYS A 857 21.23 -7.39 19.11
CA LYS A 857 21.03 -8.62 19.89
C LYS A 857 21.07 -8.34 21.40
N GLY A 858 21.91 -7.39 21.83
CA GLY A 858 21.96 -6.89 23.20
C GLY A 858 20.88 -5.86 23.55
N HIS A 859 19.90 -5.61 22.67
CA HIS A 859 18.83 -4.60 22.84
C HIS A 859 19.35 -3.17 23.10
N LEU A 860 20.52 -2.83 22.55
CA LEU A 860 21.15 -1.52 22.71
C LEU A 860 20.76 -0.56 21.58
N VAL A 861 20.55 0.71 21.92
CA VAL A 861 20.34 1.81 20.97
C VAL A 861 21.65 2.57 20.71
N PRO A 862 21.79 3.28 19.57
CA PRO A 862 23.05 3.96 19.21
C PRO A 862 23.53 5.03 20.21
N SER A 863 22.63 5.54 21.05
CA SER A 863 22.94 6.49 22.12
C SER A 863 23.51 5.84 23.39
N ASP A 864 23.49 4.50 23.48
CA ASP A 864 23.98 3.80 24.67
C ASP A 864 25.52 3.78 24.70
N GLU A 865 26.07 4.23 25.83
CA GLU A 865 27.51 4.26 26.08
C GLU A 865 28.06 2.85 26.36
N ILE A 866 28.86 2.33 25.43
CA ILE A 866 29.44 0.98 25.47
C ILE A 866 30.89 0.97 25.03
N ALA A 867 31.63 -0.07 25.43
CA ALA A 867 32.93 -0.43 24.86
C ALA A 867 32.88 -1.82 24.23
N VAL A 868 33.63 -2.02 23.15
CA VAL A 868 33.65 -3.28 22.37
C VAL A 868 35.05 -3.88 22.46
N TYR A 869 35.15 -5.14 22.86
CA TYR A 869 36.38 -5.91 22.90
C TYR A 869 36.41 -6.93 21.76
N TYR A 870 37.57 -7.14 21.13
CA TYR A 870 37.75 -8.10 20.03
C TYR A 870 38.99 -8.99 20.17
N SER A 871 38.89 -10.23 19.71
CA SER A 871 40.04 -11.10 19.42
C SER A 871 39.87 -11.78 18.07
N SER A 872 40.97 -11.93 17.34
CA SER A 872 41.03 -12.64 16.06
C SER A 872 41.95 -13.85 16.20
N GLU A 873 41.46 -15.05 15.88
CA GLU A 873 42.25 -16.28 15.85
C GLU A 873 42.43 -16.77 14.39
N PRO A 874 43.68 -17.01 13.92
CA PRO A 874 44.97 -16.82 14.61
C PRO A 874 45.35 -15.34 14.81
N ALA A 875 46.02 -15.03 15.92
CA ALA A 875 46.48 -13.67 16.21
C ALA A 875 47.59 -13.21 15.24
N GLY A 876 47.53 -11.94 14.77
CA GLY A 876 48.48 -11.38 13.80
C GLY A 876 48.22 -11.70 12.32
N ASP A 877 47.10 -12.36 12.03
CA ASP A 877 46.64 -12.68 10.68
C ASP A 877 46.04 -11.45 9.95
N TYR A 878 45.68 -11.60 8.68
CA TYR A 878 45.14 -10.53 7.82
C TYR A 878 44.02 -9.71 8.49
N LEU A 879 43.07 -10.35 9.18
CA LEU A 879 41.95 -9.66 9.83
C LEU A 879 42.39 -8.73 10.97
N ASP A 880 43.34 -9.16 11.79
CA ASP A 880 43.85 -8.36 12.92
C ASP A 880 44.56 -7.09 12.42
N LYS A 881 45.35 -7.22 11.34
CA LYS A 881 46.03 -6.09 10.68
C LYS A 881 45.03 -5.08 10.11
N VAL A 882 43.95 -5.57 9.48
CA VAL A 882 42.90 -4.70 8.92
C VAL A 882 42.15 -3.95 10.03
N ILE A 883 41.82 -4.62 11.14
CA ILE A 883 41.14 -3.97 12.27
C ILE A 883 42.03 -2.87 12.86
N GLN A 884 43.31 -3.15 13.09
CA GLN A 884 44.26 -2.17 13.61
C GLN A 884 44.42 -0.96 12.67
N ALA A 885 44.61 -1.20 11.36
CA ALA A 885 44.79 -0.15 10.36
C ALA A 885 43.55 0.76 10.18
N HIS A 886 42.34 0.26 10.48
CA HIS A 886 41.08 0.99 10.33
C HIS A 886 40.38 1.31 11.67
N THR A 887 41.11 1.31 12.79
CA THR A 887 40.55 1.54 14.13
C THR A 887 39.74 2.84 14.22
N ASP A 888 40.29 3.95 13.72
CA ASP A 888 39.62 5.25 13.74
C ASP A 888 38.33 5.28 12.92
N PHE A 889 38.33 4.60 11.77
CA PHE A 889 37.17 4.47 10.91
C PHE A 889 36.05 3.65 11.58
N ILE A 890 36.43 2.55 12.26
CA ILE A 890 35.50 1.73 13.04
C ILE A 890 34.93 2.56 14.19
N LEU A 891 35.77 3.25 14.96
CA LEU A 891 35.37 4.11 16.08
C LEU A 891 34.39 5.21 15.64
N ALA A 892 34.71 5.95 14.57
CA ALA A 892 33.85 7.02 14.06
C ALA A 892 32.45 6.50 13.67
N THR A 893 32.37 5.24 13.20
CA THR A 893 31.11 4.65 12.72
C THR A 893 30.32 3.95 13.83
N THR A 894 30.99 3.25 14.75
CA THR A 894 30.34 2.57 15.88
C THR A 894 29.99 3.54 17.00
N LYS A 895 30.68 4.68 17.08
CA LYS A 895 30.68 5.60 18.22
C LYS A 895 30.98 4.87 19.55
N ALA A 896 31.76 3.79 19.47
CA ALA A 896 32.14 2.97 20.61
C ALA A 896 33.61 2.54 20.47
N PRO A 897 34.43 2.69 21.52
CA PRO A 897 35.84 2.26 21.50
C PRO A 897 35.96 0.77 21.24
N LEU A 898 36.84 0.41 20.32
CA LEU A 898 37.20 -0.97 19.99
C LEU A 898 38.57 -1.29 20.63
N LYS A 899 38.61 -2.29 21.52
CA LYS A 899 39.80 -2.68 22.29
C LYS A 899 40.16 -4.17 22.04
N PRO A 900 41.44 -4.56 22.03
CA PRO A 900 41.80 -5.98 21.99
C PRO A 900 41.47 -6.67 23.32
N TYR A 901 41.27 -7.99 23.30
CA TYR A 901 41.17 -8.83 24.50
C TYR A 901 42.47 -8.78 25.34
N PRO A 902 42.41 -9.11 26.65
CA PRO A 902 41.28 -9.67 27.39
C PRO A 902 40.27 -8.62 27.88
N VAL A 903 39.00 -9.03 28.01
CA VAL A 903 37.98 -8.24 28.72
C VAL A 903 38.35 -8.18 30.22
N PRO A 904 38.32 -7.01 30.88
CA PRO A 904 38.61 -6.88 32.31
C PRO A 904 37.71 -7.77 33.16
N LYS A 905 38.26 -8.38 34.24
CA LYS A 905 37.52 -9.34 35.09
C LYS A 905 36.29 -8.75 35.80
N ASN A 906 36.25 -7.43 35.95
CA ASN A 906 35.18 -6.71 36.64
C ASN A 906 34.19 -6.03 35.67
N ALA A 907 34.37 -6.19 34.35
CA ALA A 907 33.53 -5.54 33.35
C ALA A 907 32.15 -6.21 33.25
N SER A 908 31.08 -5.40 33.23
CA SER A 908 29.71 -5.91 33.04
C SER A 908 29.45 -6.21 31.56
N ILE A 909 29.55 -7.50 31.21
CA ILE A 909 29.31 -7.99 29.85
C ILE A 909 27.81 -7.91 29.54
N ILE A 910 27.46 -7.22 28.45
CA ILE A 910 26.09 -7.11 27.95
C ILE A 910 25.78 -8.27 27.01
N VAL A 911 26.67 -8.50 26.04
CA VAL A 911 26.50 -9.54 25.02
C VAL A 911 27.86 -9.92 24.42
N GLN A 912 28.06 -11.20 24.12
CA GLN A 912 29.26 -11.75 23.49
C GLN A 912 28.88 -12.67 22.32
N GLU A 913 29.67 -12.66 21.25
CA GLU A 913 29.46 -13.52 20.08
C GLU A 913 30.78 -13.84 19.38
N ARG A 914 30.97 -15.12 19.01
CA ARG A 914 32.05 -15.60 18.13
C ARG A 914 31.50 -15.72 16.71
N THR A 915 32.20 -15.15 15.72
CA THR A 915 31.78 -15.18 14.32
C THR A 915 32.95 -15.43 13.38
N GLN A 916 32.74 -16.19 12.30
CA GLN A 916 33.75 -16.34 11.26
C GLN A 916 33.72 -15.17 10.26
N LEU A 917 34.90 -14.66 9.93
CA LEU A 917 35.10 -13.65 8.91
C LEU A 917 36.36 -13.94 8.09
N LYS A 918 36.21 -14.16 6.78
CA LYS A 918 37.30 -14.41 5.82
C LYS A 918 38.29 -15.53 6.22
N GLY A 919 37.82 -16.53 6.96
CA GLY A 919 38.63 -17.67 7.40
C GLY A 919 39.27 -17.51 8.79
N SER A 920 39.13 -16.36 9.44
CA SER A 920 39.53 -16.13 10.83
C SER A 920 38.30 -16.13 11.76
N ASP A 921 38.48 -16.58 13.00
CA ASP A 921 37.46 -16.49 14.04
C ASP A 921 37.59 -15.13 14.75
N LEU A 922 36.50 -14.34 14.74
CA LEU A 922 36.40 -13.04 15.39
C LEU A 922 35.45 -13.15 16.60
N ASP A 923 36.00 -13.04 17.80
CA ASP A 923 35.23 -12.88 19.03
C ASP A 923 34.96 -11.41 19.30
N LEU A 924 33.71 -11.07 19.63
CA LEU A 924 33.30 -9.72 20.00
C LEU A 924 32.55 -9.74 21.34
N THR A 925 32.92 -8.84 22.25
CA THR A 925 32.23 -8.64 23.53
C THR A 925 31.88 -7.17 23.73
N ILE A 926 30.62 -6.89 24.06
CA ILE A 926 30.15 -5.54 24.40
C ILE A 926 29.98 -5.44 25.92
N VAL A 927 30.56 -4.40 26.52
CA VAL A 927 30.46 -4.08 27.95
C VAL A 927 29.85 -2.70 28.18
N ARG A 928 29.29 -2.46 29.37
CA ARG A 928 28.65 -1.18 29.75
C ARG A 928 29.69 -0.16 30.24
N GLY A 929 29.67 1.06 29.68
CA GLY A 929 30.36 2.23 30.23
C GLY A 929 31.86 2.40 29.86
N VAL A 930 32.32 3.65 30.02
CA VAL A 930 33.59 4.22 29.53
C VAL A 930 34.76 3.94 30.47
N GLU A 931 35.77 3.22 30.01
CA GLU A 931 37.14 3.34 30.56
C GLU A 931 37.90 4.38 29.75
N ILE A 932 38.23 5.52 30.37
CA ILE A 932 39.06 6.59 29.82
C ILE A 932 40.54 6.16 29.91
N CYS A 933 41.32 6.37 28.84
CA CYS A 933 42.75 6.09 28.76
C CYS A 933 43.55 6.58 29.99
N THR A 934 44.27 5.66 30.63
CA THR A 934 45.28 5.93 31.66
C THR A 934 46.68 5.95 31.03
N ALA A 935 47.13 7.11 30.56
CA ALA A 935 48.56 7.37 30.47
C ALA A 935 49.00 8.00 31.81
N PRO A 936 50.13 7.57 32.42
CA PRO A 936 50.61 8.17 33.67
C PRO A 936 50.90 9.66 33.47
N LEU A 937 50.14 10.52 34.15
CA LEU A 937 50.26 11.96 34.09
C LEU A 937 51.55 12.39 34.83
N THR A 938 52.53 12.91 34.09
CA THR A 938 53.85 13.30 34.65
C THR A 938 53.90 14.76 35.16
N GLY A 939 52.82 15.54 35.02
CA GLY A 939 52.71 16.97 35.39
C GLY A 939 51.26 17.44 35.64
N PRO A 940 51.04 18.75 35.93
CA PRO A 940 49.70 19.38 35.93
C PRO A 940 48.94 19.15 34.62
N VAL A 941 47.64 18.86 34.71
CA VAL A 941 46.75 18.71 33.53
C VAL A 941 46.35 20.05 32.95
N CYS A 942 46.10 21.07 33.79
CA CYS A 942 45.76 22.42 33.33
C CYS A 942 47.01 23.24 33.00
N ALA A 943 46.96 24.05 31.95
CA ALA A 943 48.02 24.99 31.62
C ALA A 943 48.32 25.95 32.78
N TYR A 944 49.60 26.12 33.10
CA TYR A 944 50.08 26.95 34.21
C TYR A 944 51.31 27.77 33.83
N VAL A 945 51.61 28.81 34.60
CA VAL A 945 52.89 29.55 34.57
C VAL A 945 53.46 29.69 35.96
N ASN A 946 54.79 29.68 36.07
CA ASN A 946 55.47 30.12 37.28
C ASN A 946 55.64 31.64 37.24
N LEU A 947 55.63 32.28 38.41
CA LEU A 947 55.79 33.71 38.57
C LEU A 947 56.88 34.00 39.59
N LYS A 948 57.84 34.84 39.22
CA LYS A 948 58.77 35.47 40.15
C LYS A 948 58.45 36.96 40.23
N VAL A 949 57.97 37.40 41.39
CA VAL A 949 57.62 38.79 41.66
C VAL A 949 58.76 39.44 42.41
N ASN A 950 59.35 40.49 41.83
CA ASN A 950 60.43 41.24 42.45
C ASN A 950 60.03 42.70 42.59
N LEU A 951 59.51 43.06 43.77
CA LEU A 951 58.99 44.39 44.08
C LEU A 951 59.43 44.79 45.49
N SER A 952 59.89 46.04 45.66
CA SER A 952 60.17 46.64 46.98
C SER A 952 61.18 45.85 47.86
N ASN A 953 62.25 45.32 47.26
CA ASN A 953 63.26 44.47 47.92
C ASN A 953 62.72 43.15 48.52
N LYS A 954 61.57 42.65 48.04
CA LYS A 954 61.06 41.31 48.36
C LYS A 954 60.87 40.50 47.09
N GLN A 955 61.53 39.35 47.04
CA GLN A 955 61.34 38.33 46.01
C GLN A 955 60.32 37.30 46.51
N GLN A 956 59.25 37.10 45.74
CA GLN A 956 58.26 36.06 46.01
C GLN A 956 58.06 35.23 44.76
N GLU A 957 57.82 33.93 44.94
CA GLU A 957 57.71 32.97 43.85
C GLU A 957 56.38 32.21 43.97
N GLY A 958 55.80 31.84 42.84
CA GLY A 958 54.47 31.22 42.81
C GLY A 958 54.10 30.57 41.50
N MET A 959 52.97 29.88 41.51
CA MET A 959 52.39 29.23 40.34
C MET A 959 50.96 29.71 40.16
N ILE A 960 50.55 29.96 38.91
CA ILE A 960 49.17 30.33 38.56
C ILE A 960 48.68 29.41 37.45
N LEU A 961 47.46 28.89 37.59
CA LEU A 961 46.76 28.18 36.53
C LEU A 961 46.17 29.20 35.56
N LEU A 962 46.43 29.01 34.27
CA LEU A 962 45.94 29.88 33.19
C LEU A 962 44.51 29.52 32.77
N GLU A 963 44.05 28.33 33.12
CA GLU A 963 42.76 27.78 32.73
C GLU A 963 42.20 26.81 33.78
N ASN A 964 40.93 26.45 33.59
CA ASN A 964 40.23 25.42 34.34
C ASN A 964 39.31 24.57 33.43
N PRO A 965 38.88 23.37 33.87
CA PRO A 965 38.01 22.47 33.09
C PRO A 965 36.69 23.11 32.63
N LYS A 966 36.14 24.02 33.43
CA LYS A 966 34.93 24.79 33.14
C LYS A 966 35.14 25.86 32.07
N GLY A 967 36.37 26.32 31.83
CA GLY A 967 36.71 27.35 30.83
C GLY A 967 36.25 28.78 31.16
N ASP A 968 35.65 29.01 32.34
CA ASP A 968 35.15 30.34 32.75
C ASP A 968 36.24 31.26 33.34
N ASN A 969 37.42 30.71 33.69
CA ASN A 969 38.54 31.45 34.28
C ASN A 969 39.79 31.46 33.38
N LYS A 970 39.64 31.49 32.06
CA LYS A 970 40.78 31.68 31.16
C LYS A 970 41.40 33.07 31.40
N LEU A 971 42.69 33.09 31.78
CA LEU A 971 43.40 34.32 32.09
C LEU A 971 43.90 34.99 30.81
N ASP A 972 43.61 36.28 30.69
CA ASP A 972 44.30 37.22 29.81
C ASP A 972 45.34 38.01 30.62
N LEU A 973 46.16 38.84 29.95
CA LEU A 973 47.26 39.55 30.63
C LEU A 973 46.78 40.46 31.77
N GLU A 974 45.64 41.12 31.61
CA GLU A 974 45.11 42.02 32.65
C GLU A 974 44.53 41.24 33.83
N LYS A 975 43.82 40.13 33.58
CA LYS A 975 43.41 39.19 34.63
C LYS A 975 44.61 38.58 35.33
N LEU A 976 45.66 38.21 34.60
CA LEU A 976 46.89 37.69 35.19
C LEU A 976 47.50 38.72 36.16
N LYS A 977 47.62 40.00 35.75
CA LYS A 977 48.11 41.08 36.64
C LYS A 977 47.21 41.26 37.87
N MET A 978 45.89 41.20 37.72
CA MET A 978 44.95 41.27 38.86
C MET A 978 45.11 40.10 39.83
N VAL A 979 45.23 38.88 39.31
CA VAL A 979 45.45 37.68 40.13
C VAL A 979 46.81 37.76 40.82
N CYS A 980 47.87 38.22 40.13
CA CYS A 980 49.18 38.48 40.74
C CYS A 980 49.08 39.44 41.92
N ARG A 981 48.36 40.57 41.78
CA ARG A 981 48.17 41.54 42.87
C ARG A 981 47.49 40.89 44.07
N SER A 982 46.45 40.09 43.82
CA SER A 982 45.67 39.43 44.87
C SER A 982 46.49 38.37 45.61
N ILE A 983 47.14 37.46 44.86
CA ILE A 983 47.86 36.32 45.41
C ILE A 983 49.12 36.76 46.17
N PHE A 984 49.90 37.70 45.61
CA PHE A 984 51.14 38.18 46.20
C PHE A 984 50.97 39.43 47.10
N ARG A 985 49.73 39.92 47.28
CA ARG A 985 49.38 41.11 48.10
C ARG A 985 50.17 42.37 47.70
N LEU A 986 50.20 42.66 46.42
CA LEU A 986 50.93 43.80 45.86
C LEU A 986 50.08 45.08 45.94
N ASN A 987 50.72 46.22 46.18
CA ASN A 987 50.05 47.53 46.15
C ASN A 987 49.59 47.87 44.71
N ASN A 988 48.63 48.79 44.55
CA ASN A 988 48.02 49.18 43.28
C ASN A 988 48.96 49.90 42.26
N GLY A 989 50.27 49.70 42.34
CA GLY A 989 51.25 50.22 41.38
C GLY A 989 51.20 49.55 40.01
N PRO A 990 51.87 50.13 38.99
CA PRO A 990 52.01 49.52 37.67
C PRO A 990 52.81 48.21 37.76
N LEU A 991 52.32 47.17 37.07
CA LEU A 991 52.97 45.86 36.99
C LEU A 991 53.27 45.55 35.52
N ALA A 992 54.54 45.28 35.23
CA ALA A 992 55.00 44.75 33.95
C ALA A 992 55.34 43.27 34.11
N VAL A 993 54.93 42.44 33.16
CA VAL A 993 55.13 40.99 33.16
C VAL A 993 56.00 40.61 31.97
N PHE A 994 57.10 39.92 32.22
CA PHE A 994 58.09 39.56 31.21
C PHE A 994 58.18 38.04 31.05
N SER A 995 58.32 37.58 29.81
CA SER A 995 58.81 36.24 29.50
C SER A 995 60.24 36.37 28.98
N GLY A 996 61.22 35.95 29.79
CA GLY A 996 62.62 36.29 29.56
C GLY A 996 62.83 37.82 29.60
N THR A 997 63.35 38.40 28.52
CA THR A 997 63.57 39.85 28.36
C THR A 997 62.42 40.57 27.66
N THR A 998 61.39 39.84 27.18
CA THR A 998 60.29 40.41 26.40
C THR A 998 59.11 40.72 27.30
N GLU A 999 58.65 41.98 27.30
CA GLU A 999 57.43 42.36 28.02
C GLU A 999 56.19 41.82 27.29
N LEU A 1000 55.28 41.19 28.03
CA LEU A 1000 54.02 40.71 27.50
C LEU A 1000 53.07 41.89 27.24
N THR A 1001 52.47 41.89 26.05
CA THR A 1001 51.46 42.87 25.64
C THR A 1001 50.06 42.26 25.64
N GLY A 1002 49.00 43.07 25.58
CA GLY A 1002 47.61 42.60 25.69
C GLY A 1002 47.17 41.52 24.68
N ASN A 1003 47.89 41.36 23.57
CA ASN A 1003 47.61 40.36 22.54
C ASN A 1003 48.41 39.05 22.70
N SER A 1004 49.19 38.90 23.78
CA SER A 1004 50.04 37.72 23.99
C SER A 1004 49.21 36.50 24.37
N ASP A 1005 49.41 35.37 23.68
CA ASP A 1005 48.79 34.10 24.05
C ASP A 1005 49.47 33.48 25.28
N LEU A 1006 48.83 33.62 26.44
CA LEU A 1006 49.35 33.10 27.70
C LEU A 1006 49.40 31.56 27.72
N LEU A 1007 48.52 30.86 27.02
CA LEU A 1007 48.52 29.38 27.01
C LEU A 1007 49.78 28.82 26.35
N ALA A 1008 50.29 29.50 25.31
CA ALA A 1008 51.55 29.14 24.66
C ALA A 1008 52.78 29.31 25.57
N LEU A 1009 52.63 30.00 26.71
CA LEU A 1009 53.67 30.17 27.73
C LEU A 1009 53.57 29.14 28.86
N SER A 1010 52.73 28.11 28.71
CA SER A 1010 52.55 27.11 29.77
C SER A 1010 53.86 26.41 30.12
N GLY A 1011 54.09 26.21 31.42
CA GLY A 1011 55.30 25.61 31.98
C GLY A 1011 56.46 26.59 32.17
N LYS A 1012 56.38 27.81 31.60
CA LYS A 1012 57.46 28.80 31.71
C LYS A 1012 57.37 29.64 32.97
N THR A 1013 58.51 30.22 33.36
CA THR A 1013 58.61 31.21 34.43
C THR A 1013 58.53 32.64 33.89
N LEU A 1014 57.57 33.43 34.39
CA LEU A 1014 57.42 34.85 34.07
C LEU A 1014 57.93 35.73 35.22
N LEU A 1015 58.53 36.85 34.87
CA LEU A 1015 59.06 37.84 35.81
C LEU A 1015 58.10 39.02 35.94
N VAL A 1016 57.76 39.43 37.16
CA VAL A 1016 56.85 40.55 37.42
C VAL A 1016 57.58 41.64 38.20
N ASN A 1017 57.60 42.86 37.68
CA ASN A 1017 58.26 44.00 38.32
C ASN A 1017 57.50 45.33 38.07
N SER A 1018 58.05 46.45 38.56
CA SER A 1018 57.44 47.78 38.50
C SER A 1018 57.73 48.57 37.20
N GLY A 1019 58.14 47.89 36.11
CA GLY A 1019 58.34 48.50 34.78
C GLY A 1019 59.79 48.63 34.30
N ALA A 1020 60.78 48.10 35.01
CA ALA A 1020 62.18 48.07 34.55
C ALA A 1020 62.50 46.71 33.92
N SER A 1021 63.18 46.66 32.76
CA SER A 1021 63.56 45.37 32.15
C SER A 1021 64.47 44.56 33.10
N PRO A 1022 64.19 43.27 33.34
CA PRO A 1022 65.01 42.45 34.24
C PRO A 1022 66.41 42.15 33.66
N THR A 1023 67.42 42.09 34.54
CA THR A 1023 68.85 41.87 34.17
C THR A 1023 69.34 40.42 34.36
N GLU A 1024 68.59 39.54 35.03
CA GLU A 1024 68.99 38.15 35.29
C GLU A 1024 68.34 37.15 34.32
N MET A 1025 69.17 36.25 33.78
CA MET A 1025 68.77 35.16 32.89
C MET A 1025 68.91 33.80 33.59
N ASN A 1026 67.93 32.92 33.33
CA ASN A 1026 67.79 31.52 33.75
C ASN A 1026 67.18 31.28 35.14
N ALA A 1027 65.85 31.31 35.20
CA ALA A 1027 65.10 30.61 36.23
C ALA A 1027 64.87 29.15 35.79
N PRO A 1028 65.06 28.14 36.65
CA PRO A 1028 64.66 26.78 36.34
C PRO A 1028 63.13 26.70 36.26
N ASP A 1029 62.59 26.12 35.18
CA ASP A 1029 61.15 25.88 34.97
C ASP A 1029 60.58 24.74 35.84
N ALA A 1030 61.17 24.53 37.03
CA ALA A 1030 60.69 23.58 38.01
C ALA A 1030 59.35 24.06 38.61
N LEU A 1031 58.50 23.11 39.01
CA LEU A 1031 57.22 23.41 39.63
C LEU A 1031 57.41 24.11 40.98
N MET A 1032 56.81 25.30 41.15
CA MET A 1032 57.00 26.15 42.33
C MET A 1032 55.91 25.99 43.39
N CYS A 1033 54.90 25.15 43.16
CA CYS A 1033 53.74 24.98 44.04
C CYS A 1033 53.28 23.51 44.07
N PRO A 1034 52.84 22.97 45.23
CA PRO A 1034 52.24 21.63 45.29
C PRO A 1034 50.88 21.65 44.62
N TYR A 1035 50.57 20.61 43.86
CA TYR A 1035 49.33 20.49 43.12
C TYR A 1035 48.77 19.08 43.22
N ILE A 1036 47.49 18.95 42.89
CA ILE A 1036 46.82 17.67 42.70
C ILE A 1036 46.11 17.67 41.36
N ASN A 1037 46.10 16.53 40.69
CA ASN A 1037 45.24 16.31 39.53
C ASN A 1037 43.97 15.62 40.00
N LEU A 1038 42.83 16.09 39.53
CA LEU A 1038 41.51 15.56 39.87
C LEU A 1038 40.86 15.05 38.59
N GLN A 1039 40.35 13.82 38.63
CA GLN A 1039 39.59 13.21 37.56
C GLN A 1039 38.16 12.99 38.02
N LEU A 1040 37.21 13.58 37.31
CA LEU A 1040 35.79 13.40 37.54
C LEU A 1040 35.35 12.06 36.95
N ILE A 1041 34.78 11.20 37.79
CA ILE A 1041 34.27 9.88 37.40
C ILE A 1041 32.75 9.85 37.57
N ASN A 1042 32.06 9.20 36.63
CA ASN A 1042 30.59 9.03 36.61
C ASN A 1042 29.79 10.34 36.54
N ALA A 1043 30.36 11.40 35.95
CA ALA A 1043 29.61 12.59 35.55
C ALA A 1043 30.30 13.30 34.38
N SER A 1044 29.50 13.75 33.41
CA SER A 1044 29.90 14.73 32.39
C SER A 1044 29.18 16.04 32.70
N PRO A 1045 29.84 17.04 33.29
CA PRO A 1045 29.20 18.31 33.58
C PRO A 1045 28.92 19.03 32.27
N ALA A 1046 27.66 19.39 32.02
CA ALA A 1046 27.26 20.19 30.85
C ALA A 1046 28.01 21.54 30.76
N GLU A 1047 28.63 21.98 31.86
CA GLU A 1047 29.37 23.23 31.97
C GLU A 1047 30.90 23.10 31.73
N CYS A 1048 31.45 21.89 31.46
CA CYS A 1048 32.90 21.71 31.25
C CYS A 1048 33.29 21.75 29.76
N HIS A 1049 34.29 22.58 29.42
CA HIS A 1049 34.76 22.78 28.05
C HIS A 1049 36.00 21.94 27.68
N SER A 1050 36.87 21.58 28.63
CA SER A 1050 38.14 20.89 28.36
C SER A 1050 38.25 19.46 28.95
N GLY A 1051 37.12 18.86 29.35
CA GLY A 1051 37.03 17.45 29.76
C GLY A 1051 36.87 17.22 31.27
N GLY A 1052 37.01 15.96 31.69
CA GLY A 1052 36.78 15.51 33.07
C GLY A 1052 37.99 15.57 34.01
N MET A 1053 39.13 16.14 33.58
CA MET A 1053 40.33 16.26 34.41
C MET A 1053 40.66 17.72 34.69
N GLY A 1054 41.18 18.03 35.89
CA GLY A 1054 41.61 19.37 36.25
C GLY A 1054 42.74 19.38 37.28
N THR A 1055 43.42 20.51 37.42
CA THR A 1055 44.49 20.70 38.41
C THR A 1055 44.09 21.70 39.48
N LEU A 1056 44.46 21.43 40.72
CA LEU A 1056 44.23 22.31 41.86
C LEU A 1056 45.53 22.56 42.63
N LEU A 1057 45.86 23.82 42.85
CA LEU A 1057 47.05 24.23 43.61
C LEU A 1057 46.76 24.19 45.11
N LEU A 1058 47.62 23.53 45.89
CA LEU A 1058 47.38 23.26 47.31
C LEU A 1058 47.81 24.40 48.25
N ALA A 1059 48.65 25.32 47.77
CA ALA A 1059 49.19 26.43 48.57
C ALA A 1059 49.32 27.72 47.76
N ASN A 1060 49.06 28.86 48.39
CA ASN A 1060 49.36 30.17 47.82
C ASN A 1060 50.84 30.57 48.13
N PRO A 1061 51.55 31.23 47.20
CA PRO A 1061 52.86 31.88 47.37
C PRO A 1061 53.18 32.55 48.72
N VAL A 1062 52.21 33.18 49.37
CA VAL A 1062 52.41 33.84 50.68
C VAL A 1062 52.31 32.90 51.89
N GLY A 1063 52.11 31.59 51.65
CA GLY A 1063 52.00 30.57 52.70
C GLY A 1063 50.74 30.69 53.58
N GLN A 1064 49.75 31.50 53.16
CA GLN A 1064 48.49 31.68 53.86
C GLN A 1064 47.34 30.98 53.10
N ASN A 1065 46.40 30.38 53.83
CA ASN A 1065 45.25 29.61 53.29
C ASN A 1065 45.59 28.27 52.62
N GLY A 1066 46.25 27.35 53.33
CA GLY A 1066 46.35 25.95 52.88
C GLY A 1066 44.97 25.31 52.73
N LEU A 1067 44.74 24.58 51.64
CA LEU A 1067 43.47 23.90 51.37
C LEU A 1067 43.23 22.75 52.36
N HIS A 1068 42.32 22.93 53.31
CA HIS A 1068 41.80 21.84 54.14
C HIS A 1068 40.76 21.01 53.36
N TYR A 1069 40.47 19.78 53.81
CA TYR A 1069 39.56 18.86 53.11
C TYR A 1069 38.19 19.48 52.71
N PRO A 1070 37.49 20.27 53.55
CA PRO A 1070 36.26 20.95 53.10
C PRO A 1070 36.49 22.01 52.01
N GLY A 1071 37.63 22.70 52.06
CA GLY A 1071 38.05 23.64 51.03
C GLY A 1071 38.37 22.94 49.71
N LEU A 1072 39.05 21.79 49.78
CA LEU A 1072 39.35 20.95 48.61
C LEU A 1072 38.08 20.54 47.87
N LEU A 1073 37.06 20.06 48.59
CA LEU A 1073 35.76 19.70 47.99
C LEU A 1073 35.07 20.92 47.37
N THR A 1074 35.14 22.08 48.03
CA THR A 1074 34.51 23.32 47.56
C THR A 1074 35.17 23.83 46.28
N GLU A 1075 36.49 23.88 46.23
CA GLU A 1075 37.23 24.32 45.04
C GLU A 1075 37.14 23.29 43.91
N THR A 1076 37.11 21.99 44.21
CA THR A 1076 36.83 20.92 43.22
C THR A 1076 35.44 21.11 42.60
N ALA A 1077 34.42 21.41 43.41
CA ALA A 1077 33.07 21.67 42.91
C ALA A 1077 33.03 22.91 42.01
N LYS A 1078 33.74 23.98 42.38
CA LYS A 1078 33.85 25.19 41.53
C LYS A 1078 34.56 24.90 40.21
N MET A 1079 35.68 24.18 40.27
CA MET A 1079 36.52 23.84 39.12
C MET A 1079 35.76 23.08 38.03
N PHE A 1080 34.87 22.16 38.41
CA PHE A 1080 34.03 21.38 37.49
C PHE A 1080 32.59 21.88 37.33
N GLY A 1081 32.23 23.05 37.91
CA GLY A 1081 30.87 23.60 37.81
C GLY A 1081 29.77 22.83 38.57
N LEU A 1082 30.12 22.02 39.56
CA LEU A 1082 29.20 21.12 40.28
C LEU A 1082 28.49 21.80 41.47
N ARG A 1083 27.81 22.93 41.23
CA ARG A 1083 27.16 23.73 42.29
C ARG A 1083 26.13 22.91 43.08
N GLY A 1084 26.33 22.79 44.40
CA GLY A 1084 25.39 22.16 45.34
C GLY A 1084 25.43 20.63 45.44
N ARG A 1085 26.32 19.94 44.71
CA ARG A 1085 26.46 18.48 44.79
C ARG A 1085 27.43 18.07 45.89
N ARG A 1086 27.10 17.01 46.64
CA ARG A 1086 28.02 16.38 47.60
C ARG A 1086 29.06 15.56 46.81
N LEU A 1087 30.34 15.81 47.07
CA LEU A 1087 31.46 15.16 46.40
C LEU A 1087 32.19 14.22 47.38
N LYS A 1088 32.69 13.10 46.85
CA LYS A 1088 33.68 12.25 47.53
C LYS A 1088 34.93 12.15 46.66
N VAL A 1089 36.10 12.08 47.30
CA VAL A 1089 37.40 12.00 46.63
C VAL A 1089 38.14 10.74 47.10
N TYR A 1090 38.66 9.99 46.14
CA TYR A 1090 39.32 8.69 46.33
C TYR A 1090 40.76 8.73 45.79
N MET A 1091 41.67 7.97 46.42
CA MET A 1091 43.08 7.87 46.02
C MET A 1091 43.31 6.83 44.91
N ASP A 1092 42.36 5.91 44.72
CA ASP A 1092 42.42 4.81 43.76
C ASP A 1092 41.19 4.78 42.84
N GLU A 1093 41.35 4.14 41.68
CA GLU A 1093 40.29 3.96 40.66
C GLU A 1093 39.19 2.97 41.10
N ASP A 1094 39.48 2.10 42.06
CA ASP A 1094 38.54 1.10 42.60
C ASP A 1094 37.65 1.66 43.74
N PHE A 1095 37.81 2.95 44.08
CA PHE A 1095 37.08 3.67 45.15
C PHE A 1095 37.19 3.02 46.53
N THR A 1096 38.29 2.32 46.81
CA THR A 1096 38.50 1.58 48.05
C THR A 1096 39.08 2.45 49.17
N GLU A 1097 39.88 3.47 48.82
CA GLU A 1097 40.58 4.34 49.76
C GLU A 1097 40.08 5.80 49.66
N GLY A 1098 39.13 6.16 50.54
CA GLY A 1098 38.57 7.51 50.61
C GLY A 1098 39.47 8.51 51.36
N ILE A 1099 39.60 9.73 50.84
CA ILE A 1099 40.39 10.79 51.50
C ILE A 1099 39.70 11.27 52.78
N SER A 1100 40.45 11.28 53.89
CA SER A 1100 40.04 11.86 55.18
C SER A 1100 40.85 13.13 55.52
N LEU A 1101 40.41 13.89 56.54
CA LEU A 1101 41.11 15.08 57.06
C LEU A 1101 42.61 14.84 57.33
N TRP A 1102 42.97 13.62 57.71
CA TRP A 1102 44.35 13.21 58.03
C TRP A 1102 45.24 13.07 56.80
N HIS A 1103 44.67 12.69 55.65
CA HIS A 1103 45.40 12.52 54.39
C HIS A 1103 45.79 13.86 53.75
N VAL A 1104 44.91 14.86 53.81
CA VAL A 1104 45.18 16.20 53.26
C VAL A 1104 46.29 16.93 54.03
N GLN A 1105 46.41 16.71 55.34
CA GLN A 1105 47.48 17.28 56.15
C GLN A 1105 48.87 16.69 55.82
N LYS A 1106 48.95 15.46 55.30
CA LYS A 1106 50.20 14.85 54.82
C LYS A 1106 50.64 15.33 53.43
N LEU A 1107 49.74 15.92 52.65
CA LEU A 1107 50.05 16.48 51.32
C LEU A 1107 50.73 17.87 51.39
N ILE A 1108 50.71 18.51 52.57
CA ILE A 1108 51.35 19.82 52.81
C ILE A 1108 52.47 19.62 53.83
N PRO A 1109 53.75 19.47 53.42
CA PRO A 1109 54.83 19.24 54.37
C PRO A 1109 55.11 20.50 55.23
N PRO A 1110 55.40 20.35 56.54
CA PRO A 1110 56.00 21.43 57.32
C PRO A 1110 57.43 21.67 56.81
N GLN A 1111 57.69 22.91 56.38
CA GLN A 1111 58.97 23.52 55.99
C GLN A 1111 60.21 22.61 55.80
N LEU A 1112 60.73 22.65 54.57
CA LEU A 1112 62.09 22.29 54.09
C LEU A 1112 62.46 20.79 54.10
N GLY A 1113 62.56 20.18 52.90
CA GLY A 1113 63.53 19.10 52.65
C GLY A 1113 63.14 17.83 51.88
N GLY A 1114 61.93 17.71 51.29
CA GLY A 1114 61.55 16.47 50.55
C GLY A 1114 60.71 16.72 49.30
N THR A 1115 61.21 16.31 48.12
CA THR A 1115 60.63 16.58 46.79
C THR A 1115 59.67 15.52 46.25
N GLU A 1116 59.31 14.48 47.00
CA GLU A 1116 58.61 13.32 46.42
C GLU A 1116 57.08 13.23 46.63
N CYS A 1117 56.45 14.09 47.43
CA CYS A 1117 54.99 13.97 47.73
C CYS A 1117 54.08 14.91 46.90
N TRP A 1118 54.57 15.48 45.79
CA TRP A 1118 53.93 16.64 45.13
C TRP A 1118 52.96 16.28 44.00
N LYS A 1119 52.82 14.99 43.64
CA LYS A 1119 52.12 14.54 42.44
C LYS A 1119 51.15 13.39 42.75
N CYS A 1120 49.89 13.73 43.04
CA CYS A 1120 48.84 12.74 43.22
C CYS A 1120 47.68 13.00 42.26
N THR A 1121 47.14 11.94 41.69
CA THR A 1121 45.86 11.95 40.95
C THR A 1121 44.77 11.42 41.87
N PHE A 1122 43.63 12.11 41.91
CA PHE A 1122 42.49 11.76 42.74
C PHE A 1122 41.22 11.63 41.92
N HIS A 1123 40.38 10.66 42.27
CA HIS A 1123 39.12 10.41 41.58
C HIS A 1123 37.95 11.04 42.34
N VAL A 1124 37.15 11.85 41.66
CA VAL A 1124 36.03 12.60 42.24
C VAL A 1124 34.72 11.98 41.77
N VAL A 1125 33.87 11.59 42.72
CA VAL A 1125 32.55 11.00 42.42
C VAL A 1125 31.45 11.86 43.04
N PRO A 1126 30.44 12.31 42.26
CA PRO A 1126 29.26 12.97 42.81
C PRO A 1126 28.36 11.95 43.51
N SER A 1127 27.95 12.21 44.77
CA SER A 1127 27.03 11.29 45.45
C SER A 1127 25.60 11.50 44.94
N SER A 1128 24.96 10.44 44.41
CA SER A 1128 23.52 10.41 44.19
C SER A 1128 22.80 10.32 45.54
N ALA A 1129 21.87 11.23 45.82
CA ALA A 1129 20.94 11.06 46.94
C ALA A 1129 20.01 9.87 46.65
N SER A 1130 19.89 8.97 47.64
CA SER A 1130 18.93 7.84 47.75
C SER A 1130 18.92 6.77 46.64
N MET A 1131 19.56 5.63 46.91
CA MET A 1131 19.05 4.31 46.50
C MET A 1131 18.28 3.72 47.70
N VAL A 1132 16.98 3.52 47.54
CA VAL A 1132 16.23 2.50 48.30
C VAL A 1132 16.52 1.17 47.59
N PRO A 1133 16.82 0.07 48.31
CA PRO A 1133 17.05 -1.22 47.67
C PRO A 1133 15.75 -1.80 47.12
N LEU A 1134 15.81 -2.31 45.88
CA LEU A 1134 14.93 -3.34 45.35
C LEU A 1134 15.78 -4.60 45.12
#